data_AF-A0A8H5BP76-F1
#
_entry.id   AF-A0A8H5BP76-F1
#
_cell.length_a   1.000
_cell.length_b   1.000
_cell.length_c   1.000
_cell.angle_alpha   90.00
_cell.angle_beta   90.00
_cell.angle_gamma   90.00
#
_symmetry.space_group_name_H-M   'P 1'
#
loop_
_entity.id
_entity.type
_entity.pdbx_description
1 polymer ?
#
loop_
_entity_poly.entity_id
_entity_poly.type
_entity_poly.pdbx_seq_one_letter_code
_entity_poly.pdbx_strand_id
1 'polypeptide(L)'
;MGYHKINSPGPRLDIACGMGFVLETGLFSIYTCLFIAALPVLTSARRLKDARSAKSAWMFLVFSILMYIVEVAHIIFAGVRFYRSTFRQFDAKDRISYLQNRHNWEFAGLIILVYIQTWLGDALVIYRCYFVWDNNMWLISIPVCLLLGTIGINTYIISQIPFYNTVPISLVRSIYPLAFSQNFMTTSLIILKFVLQHRESKKAGVVMLGSKLGLIHVVRILIESAAIYTIQLLVLNILFSLSHNFQYVIQPAIVPSIGITFVLLALRIEASRHEGVTTKSDLGIRSSMIPRWIREADRETGPHDNQDHSSMPARDEQQVAVEGDSTIDVGSEMSSSSPTRPKATASSSLKGPTDELNVRFLVDSFPFRSQDEDYVRIEEPAGDEPRFPVDFSLSLQRLPVEFYSDFLSDLAKQRKPSPIRTLFPLEKVPGVISLLAGKPNASTFPFTSLSFNARSPSDPDSETKLTIDGAELTQGLQYGDTSGLKGLLDWLHGLQGLSHGRKMDEVHAMVNPGDAVFVESPVYAGVIPMFSTMGCKQIEVETDSQGIKSSSLREILEQWPVGVPKPKVLYTVPYGCNPTGMTATLERRKEVLKLAHEHNFIILEDDPYFYLYYGKEPRYPSYFQLELEEPEVGRVLRFDSLSKVLSAGIRIGFASGPEALLNAIDRHTATSNLQVSSLTQTIVYKLLDAWGHTGFVTHTKRVASFYAHKRDIFERAMQKHLAGLAEWSTPEAGMFFWFKLLLNDDVAVREDDGDSKTVIETTAFGKGVLALPGTVFLPNGRKTAYVRASFSLTSEEDVDKAFARLREAILEARATAKAPAVPVV
;
A
#
# COMPACT_ATOMS: atom_id res chain seq x y z
N MET A 1 21.25 -33.43 43.71
CA MET A 1 21.07 -31.99 44.02
C MET A 1 19.98 -31.86 45.07
N GLY A 2 20.32 -31.52 46.31
CA GLY A 2 19.37 -31.51 47.43
C GLY A 2 18.54 -30.23 47.51
N TYR A 3 17.36 -30.32 48.12
CA TYR A 3 16.46 -29.21 48.47
C TYR A 3 16.13 -28.21 47.35
N HIS A 4 15.23 -28.60 46.44
CA HIS A 4 14.16 -27.64 46.10
C HIS A 4 13.38 -27.39 47.39
N LYS A 5 13.55 -26.21 48.01
CA LYS A 5 12.70 -25.80 49.13
C LYS A 5 11.24 -25.78 48.68
N ILE A 6 10.34 -26.12 49.60
CA ILE A 6 8.91 -25.86 49.49
C ILE A 6 8.66 -24.36 49.20
N ASN A 7 9.57 -23.51 49.67
CA ASN A 7 9.66 -22.08 49.36
C ASN A 7 10.67 -21.85 48.19
N SER A 8 10.34 -22.33 46.99
CA SER A 8 10.95 -21.86 45.74
C SER A 8 10.10 -20.71 45.17
N PRO A 9 10.71 -19.63 44.65
CA PRO A 9 9.92 -18.49 44.16
C PRO A 9 9.15 -18.84 42.89
N GLY A 10 7.96 -18.25 42.76
CA GLY A 10 6.99 -18.51 41.69
C GLY A 10 5.87 -19.48 42.09
N PRO A 11 5.08 -19.99 41.13
CA PRO A 11 4.03 -20.98 41.39
C PRO A 11 4.62 -22.30 41.93
N ARG A 12 3.79 -23.08 42.64
CA ARG A 12 4.14 -24.47 43.02
C ARG A 12 4.47 -25.30 41.77
N LEU A 13 5.35 -26.29 41.89
CA LEU A 13 5.82 -27.09 40.76
C LEU A 13 4.71 -27.79 39.97
N ASP A 14 3.69 -28.30 40.66
CA ASP A 14 2.52 -28.93 40.04
C ASP A 14 1.67 -27.94 39.24
N ILE A 15 1.48 -26.72 39.75
CA ILE A 15 0.82 -25.62 39.04
C ILE A 15 1.69 -25.16 37.85
N ALA A 16 3.01 -25.03 38.04
CA ALA A 16 3.95 -24.60 37.01
C ALA A 16 3.98 -25.57 35.81
N CYS A 17 4.03 -26.88 36.06
CA CYS A 17 3.96 -27.87 34.99
C CYS A 17 2.59 -27.86 34.28
N GLY A 18 1.49 -27.63 35.00
CA GLY A 18 0.15 -27.49 34.39
C GLY A 18 0.04 -26.24 33.49
N MET A 19 0.52 -25.10 33.97
CA MET A 19 0.61 -23.86 33.19
C MET A 19 1.50 -24.03 31.95
N GLY A 20 2.63 -24.73 32.08
CA GLY A 20 3.52 -25.07 30.97
C GLY A 20 2.84 -25.90 29.90
N PHE A 21 2.13 -26.97 30.29
CA PHE A 21 1.40 -27.83 29.35
C PHE A 21 0.26 -27.08 28.62
N VAL A 22 -0.46 -26.18 29.30
CA VAL A 22 -1.49 -25.34 28.66
C VAL A 22 -0.89 -24.35 27.66
N LEU A 23 0.22 -23.70 28.02
CA LEU A 23 0.94 -22.78 27.12
C LEU A 23 1.52 -23.52 25.89
N GLU A 24 2.14 -24.68 26.12
CA GLU A 24 2.65 -25.58 25.09
C GLU A 24 1.54 -26.01 24.13
N THR A 25 0.40 -26.49 24.64
CA THR A 25 -0.76 -26.90 23.82
C THR A 25 -1.32 -25.74 22.97
N GLY A 26 -1.37 -24.52 23.53
CA GLY A 26 -1.80 -23.33 22.80
C GLY A 26 -0.82 -22.94 21.67
N LEU A 27 0.49 -22.96 21.96
CA LEU A 27 1.52 -22.70 20.97
C LEU A 27 1.61 -23.80 19.90
N PHE A 28 1.45 -25.06 20.27
CA PHE A 28 1.34 -26.19 19.35
C PHE A 28 0.17 -26.00 18.38
N SER A 29 -1.01 -25.59 18.88
CA SER A 29 -2.18 -25.33 18.04
C SER A 29 -1.92 -24.21 17.02
N ILE A 30 -1.26 -23.13 17.43
CA ILE A 30 -0.83 -22.03 16.55
C ILE A 30 0.20 -22.55 15.53
N TYR A 31 1.19 -23.32 15.98
CA TYR A 31 2.24 -23.88 15.13
C TYR A 31 1.67 -24.83 14.06
N THR A 32 0.73 -25.71 14.42
CA THR A 32 0.01 -26.59 13.47
C THR A 32 -0.72 -25.79 12.40
N CYS A 33 -1.46 -24.75 12.78
CA CYS A 33 -2.17 -23.90 11.80
C CYS A 33 -1.20 -23.20 10.84
N LEU A 34 -0.10 -22.63 11.36
CA LEU A 34 0.93 -22.00 10.56
C LEU A 34 1.68 -23.00 9.67
N PHE A 35 2.00 -24.19 10.19
CA PHE A 35 2.71 -25.24 9.46
C PHE A 35 1.88 -25.75 8.28
N ILE A 36 0.58 -26.01 8.49
CA ILE A 36 -0.36 -26.39 7.43
C ILE A 36 -0.44 -25.29 6.36
N ALA A 37 -0.57 -24.01 6.76
CA ALA A 37 -0.56 -22.88 5.83
C ALA A 37 0.75 -22.75 5.04
N ALA A 38 1.88 -23.18 5.62
CA ALA A 38 3.18 -23.14 4.96
C ALA A 38 3.49 -24.36 4.08
N LEU A 39 2.78 -25.49 4.21
CA LEU A 39 3.04 -26.69 3.40
C LEU A 39 2.99 -26.43 1.89
N PRO A 40 2.01 -25.68 1.32
CA PRO A 40 2.03 -25.32 -0.10
C PRO A 40 3.26 -24.50 -0.50
N VAL A 41 3.65 -23.52 0.33
CA VAL A 41 4.83 -22.67 0.12
C VAL A 41 6.11 -23.52 0.11
N LEU A 42 6.32 -24.30 1.16
CA LEU A 42 7.51 -25.12 1.37
C LEU A 42 7.63 -26.28 0.36
N THR A 43 6.53 -26.70 -0.28
CA THR A 43 6.55 -27.73 -1.33
C THR A 43 6.60 -27.17 -2.75
N SER A 44 6.03 -25.97 -3.00
CA SER A 44 6.11 -25.29 -4.30
C SER A 44 7.56 -24.97 -4.70
N ALA A 45 8.43 -24.66 -3.73
CA ALA A 45 9.85 -24.41 -3.92
C ALA A 45 10.68 -25.61 -4.45
N ARG A 46 10.03 -26.77 -4.72
CA ARG A 46 10.62 -27.87 -5.51
C ARG A 46 10.73 -27.54 -7.00
N ARG A 47 10.01 -26.51 -7.48
CA ARG A 47 9.99 -26.00 -8.87
C ARG A 47 11.11 -24.98 -9.13
N LEU A 48 12.35 -25.36 -8.82
CA LEU A 48 13.52 -24.48 -8.84
C LEU A 48 14.57 -24.99 -9.85
N LYS A 49 14.75 -24.27 -10.96
CA LYS A 49 15.68 -24.64 -12.06
C LYS A 49 17.17 -24.62 -11.67
N ASP A 50 17.56 -23.93 -10.59
CA ASP A 50 18.92 -24.01 -10.03
C ASP A 50 19.01 -25.06 -8.92
N ALA A 51 19.89 -26.05 -9.11
CA ALA A 51 20.16 -27.11 -8.16
C ALA A 51 20.69 -26.61 -6.79
N ARG A 52 21.43 -25.48 -6.74
CA ARG A 52 21.93 -24.91 -5.47
C ARG A 52 20.78 -24.30 -4.66
N SER A 53 19.87 -23.62 -5.34
CA SER A 53 18.63 -23.06 -4.80
C SER A 53 17.66 -24.14 -4.33
N ALA A 54 17.35 -25.11 -5.19
CA ALA A 54 16.47 -26.23 -4.87
C ALA A 54 16.96 -27.03 -3.64
N LYS A 55 18.28 -27.27 -3.53
CA LYS A 55 18.88 -27.95 -2.38
C LYS A 55 18.68 -27.18 -1.07
N SER A 56 18.70 -25.84 -1.10
CA SER A 56 18.48 -25.01 0.09
C SER A 56 17.02 -25.04 0.56
N ALA A 57 16.08 -24.90 -0.38
CA ALA A 57 14.65 -25.02 -0.10
C ALA A 57 14.29 -26.43 0.43
N TRP A 58 14.87 -27.48 -0.16
CA TRP A 58 14.66 -28.87 0.28
C TRP A 58 15.18 -29.12 1.70
N MET A 59 16.37 -28.61 2.04
CA MET A 59 16.90 -28.66 3.41
C MET A 59 15.95 -27.98 4.41
N PHE A 60 15.41 -26.80 4.07
CA PHE A 60 14.49 -26.06 4.93
C PHE A 60 13.16 -26.80 5.13
N LEU A 61 12.60 -27.40 4.06
CA LEU A 61 11.40 -28.25 4.12
C LEU A 61 11.64 -29.48 5.02
N VAL A 62 12.75 -30.19 4.84
CA VAL A 62 13.08 -31.40 5.62
C VAL A 62 13.25 -31.07 7.10
N PHE A 63 14.00 -30.02 7.44
CA PHE A 63 14.16 -29.61 8.85
C PHE A 63 12.82 -29.14 9.45
N SER A 64 11.97 -28.44 8.70
CA SER A 64 10.64 -28.02 9.18
C SER A 64 9.74 -29.23 9.48
N ILE A 65 9.74 -30.25 8.61
CA ILE A 65 9.01 -31.51 8.84
C ILE A 65 9.55 -32.24 10.08
N LEU A 66 10.88 -32.36 10.21
CA LEU A 66 11.50 -33.02 11.38
C LEU A 66 11.16 -32.29 12.68
N MET A 67 11.22 -30.96 12.71
CA MET A 67 10.86 -30.17 13.89
C MET A 67 9.36 -30.26 14.24
N TYR A 68 8.49 -30.45 13.24
CA TYR A 68 7.07 -30.71 13.48
C TYR A 68 6.82 -32.12 14.04
N ILE A 69 7.54 -33.14 13.56
CA ILE A 69 7.46 -34.52 14.09
C ILE A 69 7.98 -34.59 15.54
N VAL A 70 9.08 -33.90 15.84
CA VAL A 70 9.65 -33.81 17.20
C VAL A 70 8.69 -33.11 18.17
N GLU A 71 8.04 -32.03 17.71
CA GLU A 71 6.97 -31.36 18.46
C GLU A 71 5.78 -32.28 18.74
N VAL A 72 5.27 -32.98 17.72
CA VAL A 72 4.15 -33.93 17.89
C VAL A 72 4.50 -35.03 18.89
N ALA A 73 5.74 -35.52 18.89
CA ALA A 73 6.22 -36.44 19.92
C ALA A 73 6.31 -35.78 21.31
N HIS A 74 6.76 -34.52 21.40
CA HIS A 74 6.90 -33.79 22.66
C HIS A 74 5.53 -33.55 23.33
N ILE A 75 4.54 -33.03 22.60
CA ILE A 75 3.19 -32.77 23.16
C ILE A 75 2.48 -34.06 23.57
N ILE A 76 2.73 -35.19 22.89
CA ILE A 76 2.25 -36.52 23.31
C ILE A 76 2.88 -36.93 24.64
N PHE A 77 4.21 -36.80 24.80
CA PHE A 77 4.90 -37.11 26.05
C PHE A 77 4.47 -36.16 27.19
N ALA A 78 4.24 -34.88 26.88
CA ALA A 78 3.76 -33.87 27.83
C ALA A 78 2.34 -34.21 28.30
N GLY A 79 1.44 -34.56 27.38
CA GLY A 79 0.08 -35.02 27.66
C GLY A 79 0.04 -36.30 28.51
N VAL A 80 0.86 -37.31 28.17
CA VAL A 80 0.96 -38.55 28.97
C VAL A 80 1.45 -38.26 30.39
N ARG A 81 2.45 -37.38 30.54
CA ARG A 81 2.97 -36.96 31.86
C ARG A 81 1.93 -36.17 32.66
N PHE A 82 1.29 -35.19 32.03
CA PHE A 82 0.25 -34.36 32.66
C PHE A 82 -0.95 -35.21 33.10
N TYR A 83 -1.39 -36.14 32.25
CA TYR A 83 -2.44 -37.08 32.58
C TYR A 83 -2.07 -37.96 33.79
N ARG A 84 -0.87 -38.56 33.78
CA ARG A 84 -0.37 -39.38 34.89
C ARG A 84 -0.19 -38.60 36.20
N SER A 85 0.29 -37.35 36.16
CA SER A 85 0.44 -36.53 37.37
C SER A 85 -0.91 -36.07 37.94
N THR A 86 -1.93 -35.92 37.08
CA THR A 86 -3.20 -35.27 37.44
C THR A 86 -4.32 -36.24 37.76
N PHE A 87 -4.45 -37.36 37.03
CA PHE A 87 -5.62 -38.25 37.06
C PHE A 87 -5.34 -39.66 37.59
N ARG A 88 -4.08 -40.07 37.80
CA ARG A 88 -3.81 -41.14 38.78
C ARG A 88 -3.95 -40.57 40.18
N GLN A 89 -4.48 -41.38 41.11
CA GLN A 89 -4.83 -40.98 42.47
C GLN A 89 -3.57 -40.68 43.31
N PHE A 90 -3.02 -39.49 43.13
CA PHE A 90 -1.90 -38.93 43.87
C PHE A 90 -2.37 -37.74 44.70
N ASP A 91 -2.06 -37.71 45.99
CA ASP A 91 -2.22 -36.49 46.80
C ASP A 91 -1.25 -35.40 46.29
N ALA A 92 -1.48 -34.14 46.68
CA ALA A 92 -0.69 -33.00 46.24
C ALA A 92 0.82 -33.14 46.49
N LYS A 93 1.23 -33.87 47.55
CA LYS A 93 2.63 -34.20 47.82
C LYS A 93 3.17 -35.24 46.85
N ASP A 94 2.40 -36.30 46.59
CA ASP A 94 2.78 -37.40 45.69
C ASP A 94 2.88 -36.92 44.24
N ARG A 95 2.00 -36.01 43.83
CA ARG A 95 2.07 -35.32 42.53
C ARG A 95 3.39 -34.58 42.33
N ILE A 96 3.84 -33.84 43.34
CA ILE A 96 5.13 -33.13 43.31
C ILE A 96 6.30 -34.13 43.29
N SER A 97 6.23 -35.20 44.09
CA SER A 97 7.23 -36.29 44.10
C SER A 97 7.36 -36.97 42.73
N TYR A 98 6.23 -37.35 42.12
CA TYR A 98 6.16 -37.92 40.78
C TYR A 98 6.70 -36.96 39.70
N LEU A 99 6.36 -35.67 39.76
CA LEU A 99 6.89 -34.68 38.82
C LEU A 99 8.40 -34.43 38.99
N GLN A 100 8.94 -34.59 40.20
CA GLN A 100 10.38 -34.48 40.49
C GLN A 100 11.18 -35.76 40.16
N ASN A 101 10.54 -36.93 40.02
CA ASN A 101 11.24 -38.18 39.75
C ASN A 101 11.84 -38.20 38.34
N ARG A 102 13.17 -38.12 38.27
CA ARG A 102 13.94 -38.07 37.02
C ARG A 102 14.10 -39.42 36.31
N HIS A 103 13.77 -40.52 36.99
CA HIS A 103 13.80 -41.87 36.42
C HIS A 103 12.54 -42.20 35.60
N ASN A 104 11.50 -41.35 35.64
CA ASN A 104 10.32 -41.50 34.79
C ASN A 104 10.71 -41.35 33.31
N TRP A 105 10.38 -42.32 32.47
CA TRP A 105 10.75 -42.30 31.04
C TRP A 105 10.16 -41.10 30.29
N GLU A 106 8.99 -40.63 30.72
CA GLU A 106 8.36 -39.41 30.21
C GLU A 106 9.18 -38.13 30.51
N PHE A 107 9.92 -38.06 31.63
CA PHE A 107 10.85 -36.93 31.90
C PHE A 107 12.09 -37.01 31.01
N ALA A 108 12.64 -38.21 30.82
CA ALA A 108 13.78 -38.44 29.93
C ALA A 108 13.43 -38.07 28.47
N GLY A 109 12.30 -38.56 27.96
CA GLY A 109 11.84 -38.31 26.59
C GLY A 109 11.59 -36.83 26.30
N LEU A 110 10.93 -36.11 27.22
CA LEU A 110 10.73 -34.65 27.07
C LEU A 110 12.06 -33.90 26.95
N ILE A 111 13.04 -34.19 27.81
CA ILE A 111 14.35 -33.54 27.75
C ILE A 111 15.09 -33.87 26.45
N ILE A 112 15.05 -35.13 26.01
CA ILE A 112 15.66 -35.57 24.74
C ILE A 112 15.02 -34.83 23.56
N LEU A 113 13.69 -34.70 23.53
CA LEU A 113 12.96 -34.02 22.46
C LEU A 113 13.21 -32.50 22.45
N VAL A 114 13.28 -31.84 23.62
CA VAL A 114 13.71 -30.43 23.74
C VAL A 114 15.12 -30.23 23.17
N TYR A 115 16.06 -31.13 23.49
CA TYR A 115 17.44 -31.05 22.98
C TYR A 115 17.50 -31.29 21.47
N ILE A 116 16.77 -32.28 20.93
CA ILE A 116 16.70 -32.52 19.49
C ILE A 116 16.11 -31.32 18.75
N GLN A 117 15.03 -30.72 19.25
CA GLN A 117 14.44 -29.52 18.65
C GLN A 117 15.40 -28.33 18.66
N THR A 118 16.11 -28.14 19.78
CA THR A 118 17.17 -27.12 19.92
C THR A 118 18.25 -27.34 18.86
N TRP A 119 18.79 -28.55 18.74
CA TRP A 119 19.83 -28.87 17.76
C TRP A 119 19.36 -28.70 16.31
N LEU A 120 18.13 -29.09 15.98
CA LEU A 120 17.54 -28.91 14.64
C LEU A 120 17.37 -27.43 14.31
N GLY A 121 16.88 -26.63 15.27
CA GLY A 121 16.74 -25.18 15.12
C GLY A 121 18.08 -24.50 14.91
N ASP A 122 19.02 -24.68 15.85
CA ASP A 122 20.36 -24.09 15.82
C ASP A 122 21.11 -24.42 14.52
N ALA A 123 21.06 -25.69 14.09
CA ALA A 123 21.65 -26.14 12.83
C ALA A 123 21.01 -25.46 11.61
N LEU A 124 19.69 -25.24 11.62
CA LEU A 124 19.00 -24.53 10.54
C LEU A 124 19.34 -23.02 10.52
N VAL A 125 19.54 -22.37 11.67
CA VAL A 125 20.08 -20.99 11.70
C VAL A 125 21.50 -20.93 11.13
N ILE A 126 22.38 -21.88 11.52
CA ILE A 126 23.75 -21.96 11.00
C ILE A 126 23.77 -22.20 9.49
N TYR A 127 22.97 -23.14 8.99
CA TYR A 127 22.86 -23.42 7.56
C TYR A 127 22.40 -22.20 6.75
N ARG A 128 21.48 -21.39 7.32
CA ARG A 128 21.06 -20.12 6.72
C ARG A 128 22.17 -19.06 6.77
N CYS A 129 22.91 -18.95 7.87
CA CYS A 129 24.06 -18.05 7.97
C CYS A 129 25.15 -18.41 6.95
N TYR A 130 25.44 -19.70 6.79
CA TYR A 130 26.35 -20.25 5.78
C TYR A 130 25.96 -19.84 4.35
N PHE A 131 24.68 -19.96 4.00
CA PHE A 131 24.19 -19.55 2.68
C PHE A 131 24.25 -18.03 2.52
N VAL A 132 23.81 -17.26 3.52
CA VAL A 132 23.83 -15.79 3.52
C VAL A 132 25.25 -15.22 3.35
N TRP A 133 26.27 -15.95 3.82
CA TRP A 133 27.68 -15.61 3.63
C TRP A 133 28.36 -16.39 2.50
N ASP A 134 27.62 -16.67 1.42
CA ASP A 134 28.14 -17.17 0.14
C ASP A 134 28.97 -18.48 0.24
N ASN A 135 28.60 -19.37 1.17
CA ASN A 135 29.29 -20.61 1.53
C ASN A 135 30.63 -20.44 2.30
N ASN A 136 30.87 -19.29 2.97
CA ASN A 136 32.08 -19.09 3.77
C ASN A 136 32.09 -19.94 5.07
N MET A 137 32.79 -21.08 5.03
CA MET A 137 32.96 -22.00 6.17
C MET A 137 33.66 -21.36 7.38
N TRP A 138 34.60 -20.42 7.17
CA TRP A 138 35.37 -19.83 8.27
C TRP A 138 34.50 -19.01 9.22
N LEU A 139 33.50 -18.29 8.69
CA LEU A 139 32.63 -17.45 9.49
C LEU A 139 31.66 -18.27 10.37
N ILE A 140 31.20 -19.43 9.88
CA ILE A 140 30.30 -20.31 10.65
C ILE A 140 31.05 -21.23 11.61
N SER A 141 32.39 -21.25 11.61
CA SER A 141 33.19 -22.14 12.45
C SER A 141 32.84 -22.03 13.94
N ILE A 142 32.77 -20.81 14.48
CA ILE A 142 32.46 -20.56 15.89
C ILE A 142 31.00 -20.95 16.22
N PRO A 143 29.95 -20.56 15.44
CA PRO A 143 28.61 -21.11 15.57
C PRO A 143 28.55 -22.65 15.58
N VAL A 144 29.28 -23.33 14.68
CA VAL A 144 29.35 -24.80 14.61
C VAL A 144 30.02 -25.38 15.85
N CYS A 145 31.12 -24.80 16.34
CA CYS A 145 31.77 -25.24 17.57
C CYS A 145 30.86 -25.08 18.80
N LEU A 146 30.05 -24.03 18.89
CA LEU A 146 29.06 -23.89 19.97
C LEU A 146 27.93 -24.91 19.88
N LEU A 147 27.43 -25.21 18.67
CA LEU A 147 26.43 -26.26 18.48
C LEU A 147 27.00 -27.65 18.84
N LEU A 148 28.21 -27.98 18.38
CA LEU A 148 28.89 -29.24 18.73
C LEU A 148 29.16 -29.34 20.24
N GLY A 149 29.54 -28.25 20.91
CA GLY A 149 29.65 -28.18 22.36
C GLY A 149 28.32 -28.43 23.06
N THR A 150 27.23 -27.84 22.55
CA THR A 150 25.86 -28.04 23.05
C THR A 150 25.42 -29.49 22.87
N ILE A 151 25.66 -30.10 21.71
CA ILE A 151 25.38 -31.52 21.43
C ILE A 151 26.18 -32.42 22.38
N GLY A 152 27.48 -32.17 22.56
CA GLY A 152 28.33 -32.96 23.46
C GLY A 152 27.88 -32.89 24.93
N ILE A 153 27.61 -31.69 25.44
CA ILE A 153 27.10 -31.46 26.80
C ILE A 153 25.74 -32.14 26.99
N ASN A 154 24.79 -31.91 26.09
CA ASN A 154 23.45 -32.48 26.17
C ASN A 154 23.46 -34.02 26.05
N THR A 155 24.31 -34.57 25.18
CA THR A 155 24.49 -36.04 25.02
C THR A 155 25.11 -36.66 26.27
N TYR A 156 26.09 -36.00 26.89
CA TYR A 156 26.62 -36.43 28.18
C TYR A 156 25.52 -36.42 29.27
N ILE A 157 24.72 -35.35 29.36
CA ILE A 157 23.57 -35.30 30.30
C ILE A 157 22.59 -36.45 30.04
N ILE A 158 22.26 -36.73 28.76
CA ILE A 158 21.39 -37.85 28.38
C ILE A 158 21.98 -39.20 28.86
N SER A 159 23.28 -39.43 28.64
CA SER A 159 23.96 -40.67 29.09
C SER A 159 23.88 -40.89 30.61
N GLN A 160 23.78 -39.80 31.38
CA GLN A 160 23.70 -39.82 32.84
C GLN A 160 22.25 -39.78 33.36
N ILE A 161 21.20 -39.79 32.51
CA ILE A 161 19.80 -39.82 32.97
C ILE A 161 19.52 -40.98 33.95
N PRO A 162 19.98 -42.23 33.71
CA PRO A 162 19.79 -43.34 34.66
C PRO A 162 20.54 -43.16 36.00
N PHE A 163 21.50 -42.23 36.05
CA PHE A 163 22.41 -42.02 37.17
C PHE A 163 22.42 -40.55 37.65
N TYR A 164 21.35 -39.78 37.42
CA TYR A 164 21.29 -38.30 37.41
C TYR A 164 21.99 -37.56 38.57
N ASN A 165 22.18 -38.22 39.72
CA ASN A 165 22.97 -37.70 40.84
C ASN A 165 24.46 -37.43 40.53
N THR A 166 25.02 -37.98 39.44
CA THR A 166 26.43 -37.80 39.03
C THR A 166 26.71 -36.51 38.25
N VAL A 167 25.71 -35.86 37.66
CA VAL A 167 25.92 -34.78 36.68
C VAL A 167 26.40 -33.48 37.37
N PRO A 168 27.55 -32.89 36.95
CA PRO A 168 28.02 -31.63 37.50
C PRO A 168 27.02 -30.48 37.28
N ILE A 169 26.68 -29.74 38.35
CA ILE A 169 25.72 -28.62 38.30
C ILE A 169 26.19 -27.50 37.36
N SER A 170 27.50 -27.30 37.22
CA SER A 170 28.11 -26.41 36.24
C SER A 170 27.75 -26.77 34.79
N LEU A 171 27.72 -28.06 34.48
CA LEU A 171 27.45 -28.58 33.13
C LEU A 171 25.95 -28.56 32.77
N VAL A 172 25.07 -28.61 33.76
CA VAL A 172 23.63 -28.31 33.56
C VAL A 172 23.40 -26.80 33.41
N ARG A 173 24.16 -25.96 34.13
CA ARG A 173 24.08 -24.50 34.01
C ARG A 173 24.55 -23.95 32.67
N SER A 174 25.36 -24.69 31.90
CA SER A 174 25.86 -24.25 30.59
C SER A 174 24.90 -24.44 29.40
N ILE A 175 23.78 -25.17 29.56
CA ILE A 175 22.84 -25.48 28.45
C ILE A 175 22.28 -24.20 27.81
N TYR A 176 21.52 -23.41 28.58
CA TYR A 176 20.88 -22.20 28.07
C TYR A 176 21.87 -21.08 27.70
N PRO A 177 23.04 -20.90 28.37
CA PRO A 177 24.05 -19.95 27.92
C PRO A 177 24.67 -20.29 26.56
N LEU A 178 24.94 -21.58 26.27
CA LEU A 178 25.51 -21.98 24.99
C LEU A 178 24.51 -21.79 23.84
N ALA A 179 23.28 -22.28 23.99
CA ALA A 179 22.23 -22.12 22.99
C ALA A 179 21.91 -20.64 22.73
N PHE A 180 21.87 -19.81 23.78
CA PHE A 180 21.71 -18.36 23.64
C PHE A 180 22.89 -17.73 22.88
N SER A 181 24.12 -18.06 23.24
CA SER A 181 25.33 -17.51 22.60
C SER A 181 25.43 -17.89 21.13
N GLN A 182 25.07 -19.14 20.79
CA GLN A 182 25.00 -19.62 19.41
C GLN A 182 23.95 -18.86 18.61
N ASN A 183 22.72 -18.72 19.13
CA ASN A 183 21.61 -18.08 18.40
C ASN A 183 21.85 -16.58 18.23
N PHE A 184 22.29 -15.91 19.29
CA PHE A 184 22.60 -14.48 19.29
C PHE A 184 23.72 -14.15 18.31
N MET A 185 24.83 -14.90 18.32
CA MET A 185 25.94 -14.71 17.38
C MET A 185 25.50 -14.98 15.94
N THR A 186 24.83 -16.11 15.67
CA THR A 186 24.45 -16.50 14.30
C THR A 186 23.43 -15.52 13.71
N THR A 187 22.48 -15.05 14.51
CA THR A 187 21.53 -13.99 14.11
C THR A 187 22.26 -12.67 13.85
N SER A 188 23.22 -12.30 14.72
CA SER A 188 24.03 -11.08 14.53
C SER A 188 24.88 -11.11 13.25
N LEU A 189 25.46 -12.26 12.90
CA LEU A 189 26.21 -12.44 11.65
C LEU A 189 25.31 -12.30 10.41
N ILE A 190 24.06 -12.79 10.46
CA ILE A 190 23.08 -12.60 9.39
C ILE A 190 22.73 -11.11 9.23
N ILE A 191 22.43 -10.41 10.33
CA ILE A 191 22.14 -8.96 10.32
C ILE A 191 23.35 -8.18 9.76
N LEU A 192 24.57 -8.53 10.17
CA LEU A 192 25.79 -7.85 9.73
C LEU A 192 26.00 -7.93 8.21
N LYS A 193 25.77 -9.10 7.58
CA LYS A 193 25.82 -9.23 6.10
C LYS A 193 24.89 -8.22 5.44
N PHE A 194 23.63 -8.15 5.87
CA PHE A 194 22.64 -7.26 5.27
C PHE A 194 22.98 -5.78 5.49
N VAL A 195 23.52 -5.40 6.65
CA VAL A 195 23.97 -4.01 6.92
C VAL A 195 25.17 -3.63 6.06
N LEU A 196 26.13 -4.54 5.86
CA LEU A 196 27.28 -4.34 4.97
C LEU A 196 26.83 -4.23 3.51
N GLN A 197 26.03 -5.19 3.03
CA GLN A 197 25.50 -5.21 1.67
C GLN A 197 24.63 -3.97 1.37
N HIS A 198 23.86 -3.46 2.35
CA HIS A 198 23.12 -2.20 2.21
C HIS A 198 24.06 -0.98 2.10
N ARG A 199 25.16 -0.95 2.86
CA ARG A 199 26.18 0.11 2.78
C ARG A 199 26.94 0.07 1.45
N GLU A 200 27.28 -1.11 0.94
CA GLU A 200 27.92 -1.29 -0.37
C GLU A 200 26.99 -0.88 -1.51
N SER A 201 25.72 -1.29 -1.46
CA SER A 201 24.70 -0.89 -2.44
C SER A 201 24.52 0.64 -2.50
N LYS A 202 24.52 1.31 -1.34
CA LYS A 202 24.51 2.77 -1.23
C LYS A 202 25.78 3.42 -1.80
N LYS A 203 26.96 2.86 -1.52
CA LYS A 203 28.24 3.35 -2.08
C LYS A 203 28.34 3.18 -3.60
N ALA A 204 27.75 2.14 -4.15
CA ALA A 204 27.74 1.85 -5.59
C ALA A 204 26.71 2.69 -6.39
N GLY A 205 26.08 3.69 -5.78
CA GLY A 205 25.02 4.49 -6.41
C GLY A 205 23.69 3.76 -6.63
N VAL A 206 23.59 2.48 -6.27
CA VAL A 206 22.39 1.64 -6.45
C VAL A 206 21.39 1.89 -5.31
N VAL A 207 20.92 3.13 -5.21
CA VAL A 207 19.79 3.53 -4.37
C VAL A 207 18.55 3.60 -5.26
N MET A 208 17.77 2.52 -5.21
CA MET A 208 16.50 2.35 -5.95
C MET A 208 15.58 3.56 -5.82
N LEU A 209 14.99 3.98 -6.94
CA LEU A 209 13.73 4.73 -6.91
C LEU A 209 12.62 3.87 -6.26
N GLY A 210 11.64 4.51 -5.63
CA GLY A 210 10.35 3.89 -5.27
C GLY A 210 10.27 3.05 -3.99
N SER A 211 11.38 2.61 -3.37
CA SER A 211 11.36 1.57 -2.32
C SER A 211 11.84 2.06 -0.94
N LYS A 212 10.90 2.51 -0.09
CA LYS A 212 11.10 2.59 1.39
C LYS A 212 10.86 1.24 2.10
N LEU A 213 10.22 0.30 1.40
CA LEU A 213 10.00 -1.09 1.82
C LEU A 213 10.83 -2.01 0.91
N GLY A 214 11.45 -3.03 1.50
CA GLY A 214 12.50 -3.83 0.86
C GLY A 214 13.47 -4.34 1.91
N LEU A 215 14.77 -4.06 1.76
CA LEU A 215 15.80 -4.66 2.61
C LEU A 215 15.61 -4.41 4.12
N ILE A 216 15.25 -3.19 4.54
CA ILE A 216 14.98 -2.89 5.97
C ILE A 216 13.75 -3.67 6.48
N HIS A 217 12.74 -3.87 5.63
CA HIS A 217 11.53 -4.62 6.01
C HIS A 217 11.83 -6.12 6.13
N VAL A 218 12.56 -6.71 5.18
CA VAL A 218 13.01 -8.11 5.23
C VAL A 218 13.96 -8.35 6.41
N VAL A 219 14.92 -7.44 6.68
CA VAL A 219 15.79 -7.50 7.86
C VAL A 219 14.99 -7.38 9.15
N ARG A 220 13.99 -6.50 9.20
CA ARG A 220 13.08 -6.38 10.36
C ARG A 220 12.28 -7.66 10.58
N ILE A 221 11.72 -8.27 9.53
CA ILE A 221 11.03 -9.57 9.60
C ILE A 221 11.97 -10.65 10.16
N LEU A 222 13.21 -10.74 9.65
CA LEU A 222 14.22 -11.69 10.11
C LEU A 222 14.56 -11.51 11.59
N ILE A 223 14.70 -10.26 12.04
CA ILE A 223 14.96 -9.91 13.45
C ILE A 223 13.75 -10.25 14.33
N GLU A 224 12.54 -9.82 13.96
CA GLU A 224 11.31 -10.09 14.71
C GLU A 224 11.07 -11.59 14.90
N SER A 225 11.27 -12.40 13.85
CA SER A 225 11.15 -13.86 13.95
C SER A 225 12.21 -14.47 14.87
N ALA A 226 13.50 -14.15 14.66
CA ALA A 226 14.59 -14.70 15.46
C ALA A 226 14.59 -14.23 16.94
N ALA A 227 13.98 -13.08 17.22
CA ALA A 227 13.87 -12.54 18.57
C ALA A 227 13.03 -13.42 19.51
N ILE A 228 11.97 -14.10 19.01
CA ILE A 228 11.07 -14.92 19.83
C ILE A 228 11.87 -15.99 20.59
N TYR A 229 12.60 -16.82 19.86
CA TYR A 229 13.43 -17.89 20.43
C TYR A 229 14.59 -17.34 21.29
N THR A 230 15.26 -16.28 20.81
CA THR A 230 16.40 -15.67 21.51
C THR A 230 16.00 -15.07 22.87
N ILE A 231 14.84 -14.41 22.95
CA ILE A 231 14.28 -13.87 24.19
C ILE A 231 13.84 -15.00 25.13
N GLN A 232 13.26 -16.07 24.60
CA GLN A 232 12.85 -17.23 25.41
C GLN A 232 14.06 -17.92 26.06
N LEU A 233 15.18 -18.07 25.34
CA LEU A 233 16.45 -18.53 25.90
C LEU A 233 17.00 -17.57 26.96
N LEU A 234 16.92 -16.24 26.76
CA LEU A 234 17.35 -15.26 27.77
C LEU A 234 16.50 -15.35 29.06
N VAL A 235 15.18 -15.49 28.92
CA VAL A 235 14.26 -15.69 30.05
C VAL A 235 14.58 -16.99 30.80
N LEU A 236 14.86 -18.09 30.09
CA LEU A 236 15.27 -19.35 30.71
C LEU A 236 16.61 -19.25 31.44
N ASN A 237 17.59 -18.53 30.89
CA ASN A 237 18.85 -18.23 31.57
C ASN A 237 18.63 -17.53 32.93
N ILE A 238 17.74 -16.53 32.96
CA ILE A 238 17.40 -15.78 34.18
C ILE A 238 16.64 -16.69 35.17
N LEU A 239 15.58 -17.36 34.73
CA LEU A 239 14.74 -18.22 35.60
C LEU A 239 15.50 -19.42 36.17
N PHE A 240 16.42 -20.02 35.39
CA PHE A 240 17.28 -21.10 35.84
C PHE A 240 18.31 -20.63 36.87
N SER A 241 18.93 -19.46 36.63
CA SER A 241 19.86 -18.83 37.59
C SER A 241 19.18 -18.50 38.93
N LEU A 242 17.94 -18.00 38.88
CA LEU A 242 17.11 -17.72 40.06
C LEU A 242 16.48 -18.98 40.69
N SER A 243 16.66 -20.17 40.09
CA SER A 243 16.00 -21.42 40.50
C SER A 243 14.47 -21.31 40.63
N HIS A 244 13.86 -20.48 39.78
CA HIS A 244 12.45 -20.06 39.84
C HIS A 244 11.55 -21.07 39.13
N ASN A 245 10.43 -21.48 39.74
CA ASN A 245 9.60 -22.57 39.19
C ASN A 245 8.94 -22.24 37.84
N PHE A 246 8.80 -20.96 37.50
CA PHE A 246 8.27 -20.53 36.19
C PHE A 246 9.15 -20.98 35.00
N GLN A 247 10.38 -21.46 35.23
CA GLN A 247 11.16 -22.15 34.19
C GLN A 247 10.39 -23.34 33.58
N TYR A 248 9.59 -24.06 34.39
CA TYR A 248 8.77 -25.18 33.93
C TYR A 248 7.52 -24.75 33.14
N VAL A 249 7.22 -23.45 33.08
CA VAL A 249 6.21 -22.87 32.17
C VAL A 249 6.84 -22.52 30.81
N ILE A 250 8.04 -21.93 30.83
CA ILE A 250 8.71 -21.41 29.62
C ILE A 250 9.52 -22.49 28.87
N GLN A 251 10.00 -23.53 29.55
CA GLN A 251 10.81 -24.59 28.94
C GLN A 251 10.03 -25.47 27.96
N PRO A 252 8.82 -26.01 28.27
CA PRO A 252 8.07 -26.84 27.32
C PRO A 252 7.65 -26.02 26.08
N ALA A 253 7.25 -24.77 26.30
CA ALA A 253 6.90 -23.81 25.27
C ALA A 253 8.06 -23.46 24.30
N ILE A 254 9.30 -23.91 24.53
CA ILE A 254 10.41 -23.63 23.59
C ILE A 254 10.30 -24.45 22.31
N VAL A 255 9.72 -25.65 22.40
CA VAL A 255 9.67 -26.64 21.32
C VAL A 255 8.76 -26.17 20.16
N PRO A 256 7.55 -25.63 20.40
CA PRO A 256 6.75 -24.99 19.36
C PRO A 256 7.31 -23.63 18.93
N SER A 257 7.88 -22.83 19.85
CA SER A 257 8.44 -21.50 19.50
C SER A 257 9.55 -21.56 18.45
N ILE A 258 10.42 -22.59 18.52
CA ILE A 258 11.45 -22.84 17.50
C ILE A 258 10.78 -23.09 16.14
N GLY A 259 9.78 -23.97 16.09
CA GLY A 259 9.04 -24.27 14.86
C GLY A 259 8.30 -23.06 14.27
N ILE A 260 7.56 -22.33 15.11
CA ILE A 260 6.85 -21.08 14.75
C ILE A 260 7.81 -20.06 14.15
N THR A 261 9.02 -19.92 14.71
CA THR A 261 10.05 -18.98 14.24
C THR A 261 10.43 -19.24 12.77
N PHE A 262 10.61 -20.50 12.37
CA PHE A 262 10.97 -20.86 11.00
C PHE A 262 9.77 -20.85 10.05
N VAL A 263 8.57 -21.20 10.52
CA VAL A 263 7.37 -21.22 9.67
C VAL A 263 6.85 -19.79 9.40
N LEU A 264 6.82 -18.90 10.40
CA LEU A 264 6.50 -17.48 10.19
C LEU A 264 7.46 -16.81 9.21
N LEU A 265 8.75 -17.15 9.29
CA LEU A 265 9.75 -16.71 8.34
C LEU A 265 9.42 -17.15 6.91
N ALA A 266 9.08 -18.42 6.68
CA ALA A 266 8.73 -18.92 5.35
C ALA A 266 7.47 -18.25 4.79
N LEU A 267 6.42 -18.13 5.60
CA LEU A 267 5.17 -17.46 5.22
C LEU A 267 5.37 -15.97 4.91
N ARG A 268 6.15 -15.25 5.73
CA ARG A 268 6.46 -13.83 5.50
C ARG A 268 7.36 -13.62 4.28
N ILE A 269 8.25 -14.56 3.96
CA ILE A 269 8.99 -14.54 2.69
C ILE A 269 8.02 -14.66 1.52
N GLU A 270 7.06 -15.59 1.55
CA GLU A 270 6.10 -15.73 0.43
C GLU A 270 5.14 -14.54 0.32
N ALA A 271 4.69 -13.96 1.43
CA ALA A 271 3.95 -12.70 1.42
C ALA A 271 4.75 -11.58 0.73
N SER A 272 6.04 -11.42 1.07
CA SER A 272 6.93 -10.45 0.40
C SER A 272 7.25 -10.79 -1.07
N ARG A 273 6.96 -12.03 -1.51
CA ARG A 273 7.03 -12.44 -2.92
C ARG A 273 5.73 -12.13 -3.65
N HIS A 274 4.55 -12.32 -3.04
CA HIS A 274 3.30 -11.81 -3.61
C HIS A 274 3.28 -10.27 -3.71
N GLU A 275 3.90 -9.55 -2.76
CA GLU A 275 4.14 -8.10 -2.83
C GLU A 275 5.23 -7.69 -3.85
N GLY A 276 6.07 -8.63 -4.31
CA GLY A 276 7.23 -8.36 -5.18
C GLY A 276 7.13 -8.90 -6.61
N VAL A 277 6.28 -9.90 -6.85
CA VAL A 277 6.00 -10.49 -8.18
C VAL A 277 5.16 -9.54 -9.04
N THR A 278 4.31 -8.72 -8.42
CA THR A 278 3.65 -7.56 -9.03
C THR A 278 4.60 -6.45 -9.51
N THR A 279 5.91 -6.58 -9.25
CA THR A 279 6.96 -5.63 -9.68
C THR A 279 8.12 -6.30 -10.45
N LYS A 280 7.92 -7.51 -10.99
CA LYS A 280 8.96 -8.27 -11.71
C LYS A 280 8.49 -8.90 -13.03
N SER A 281 8.09 -8.05 -13.98
CA SER A 281 8.29 -8.32 -15.41
C SER A 281 9.04 -7.15 -16.06
N ASP A 282 9.56 -7.37 -17.26
CA ASP A 282 9.97 -6.35 -18.24
C ASP A 282 11.16 -5.42 -17.94
N LEU A 283 11.85 -5.56 -16.81
CA LEU A 283 13.17 -4.95 -16.58
C LEU A 283 14.25 -6.00 -16.25
N GLY A 284 15.14 -6.25 -17.22
CA GLY A 284 16.22 -7.26 -17.17
C GLY A 284 17.38 -6.99 -16.18
N ILE A 285 17.13 -6.22 -15.11
CA ILE A 285 18.15 -5.77 -14.15
C ILE A 285 18.45 -6.88 -13.13
N ARG A 286 19.64 -7.49 -13.25
CA ARG A 286 20.09 -8.65 -12.43
C ARG A 286 20.40 -8.30 -10.96
N SER A 287 19.39 -7.90 -10.17
CA SER A 287 19.54 -7.50 -8.75
C SER A 287 20.35 -8.51 -7.90
N SER A 288 21.55 -8.10 -7.49
CA SER A 288 22.51 -8.89 -6.70
C SER A 288 22.18 -8.94 -5.20
N MET A 289 21.08 -8.33 -4.78
CA MET A 289 20.76 -8.06 -3.37
C MET A 289 19.81 -9.08 -2.72
N ILE A 290 19.44 -10.13 -3.46
CA ILE A 290 18.60 -11.24 -3.00
C ILE A 290 19.44 -12.51 -2.98
N PRO A 291 19.50 -13.29 -1.88
CA PRO A 291 20.16 -14.59 -1.85
C PRO A 291 19.66 -15.50 -2.98
N ARG A 292 20.57 -16.15 -3.73
CA ARG A 292 20.24 -16.81 -5.01
C ARG A 292 19.05 -17.77 -4.94
N TRP A 293 18.88 -18.48 -3.82
CA TRP A 293 17.75 -19.39 -3.58
C TRP A 293 16.35 -18.75 -3.58
N ILE A 294 16.23 -17.44 -3.37
CA ILE A 294 14.98 -16.68 -3.51
C ILE A 294 14.84 -16.10 -4.93
N ARG A 295 15.96 -15.98 -5.67
CA ARG A 295 16.06 -15.25 -6.95
C ARG A 295 15.85 -16.13 -8.19
N GLU A 296 16.23 -17.41 -8.14
CA GLU A 296 16.13 -18.30 -9.31
C GLU A 296 14.77 -19.00 -9.48
N ALA A 297 13.81 -18.78 -8.57
CA ALA A 297 12.43 -19.30 -8.66
C ALA A 297 11.52 -18.48 -9.60
N ASP A 298 11.91 -17.27 -9.95
CA ASP A 298 11.17 -16.32 -10.81
C ASP A 298 11.21 -16.74 -12.31
N ARG A 299 11.28 -18.05 -12.61
CA ARG A 299 11.65 -18.62 -13.93
C ARG A 299 10.77 -19.78 -14.43
N GLU A 300 9.63 -20.05 -13.79
CA GLU A 300 8.70 -21.14 -14.17
C GLU A 300 7.24 -20.72 -14.41
N THR A 301 6.94 -19.43 -14.49
CA THR A 301 5.56 -18.92 -14.73
C THR A 301 5.44 -17.91 -15.88
N GLY A 302 6.48 -17.74 -16.70
CA GLY A 302 6.41 -17.01 -17.97
C GLY A 302 6.20 -17.97 -19.15
N PRO A 303 5.57 -17.54 -20.26
CA PRO A 303 5.44 -18.35 -21.47
C PRO A 303 6.81 -18.77 -22.03
N HIS A 304 6.87 -19.95 -22.63
CA HIS A 304 7.98 -20.31 -23.51
C HIS A 304 7.78 -19.62 -24.85
N ASP A 305 8.75 -18.82 -25.28
CA ASP A 305 8.87 -18.34 -26.65
C ASP A 305 10.25 -18.73 -27.21
N ASN A 306 10.28 -19.19 -28.46
CA ASN A 306 11.41 -19.87 -29.08
C ASN A 306 11.99 -19.02 -30.21
N GLN A 307 13.08 -18.28 -29.94
CA GLN A 307 13.94 -17.70 -30.98
C GLN A 307 15.42 -17.84 -30.61
N ASP A 308 16.05 -18.91 -31.09
CA ASP A 308 17.51 -19.04 -31.18
C ASP A 308 17.92 -18.94 -32.66
N HIS A 309 18.84 -18.03 -32.97
CA HIS A 309 19.38 -17.83 -34.32
C HIS A 309 20.81 -18.37 -34.41
N SER A 310 21.05 -19.26 -35.39
CA SER A 310 22.33 -19.94 -35.70
C SER A 310 22.81 -20.95 -34.64
N SER A 311 23.51 -22.03 -34.98
CA SER A 311 24.14 -22.39 -36.27
C SER A 311 24.02 -23.90 -36.59
N MET A 312 24.12 -24.25 -37.88
CA MET A 312 24.22 -25.64 -38.37
C MET A 312 25.60 -26.25 -37.99
N PRO A 313 25.73 -27.59 -37.85
CA PRO A 313 25.75 -28.46 -39.04
C PRO A 313 25.18 -29.91 -38.91
N ALA A 314 24.47 -30.31 -39.97
CA ALA A 314 24.48 -31.62 -40.66
C ALA A 314 24.18 -32.97 -39.95
N ARG A 315 23.60 -33.88 -40.75
CA ARG A 315 23.40 -35.35 -40.55
C ARG A 315 22.26 -35.77 -39.60
N ASP A 316 21.49 -36.85 -39.87
CA ASP A 316 21.36 -37.68 -41.09
C ASP A 316 19.91 -38.26 -41.21
N GLU A 317 19.70 -39.23 -42.09
CA GLU A 317 18.41 -39.67 -42.70
C GLU A 317 17.42 -40.51 -41.82
N GLN A 318 16.34 -40.96 -42.49
CA GLN A 318 15.32 -41.99 -42.13
C GLN A 318 14.09 -41.47 -41.36
N GLN A 319 12.88 -41.52 -41.94
CA GLN A 319 11.96 -42.68 -42.12
C GLN A 319 11.54 -43.27 -40.75
N VAL A 320 10.26 -43.54 -40.45
CA VAL A 320 9.17 -44.19 -41.22
C VAL A 320 7.80 -43.51 -40.94
N ALA A 321 6.74 -43.88 -41.67
CA ALA A 321 5.37 -43.34 -41.54
C ALA A 321 4.32 -44.45 -41.26
N VAL A 322 3.04 -44.07 -41.02
CA VAL A 322 1.83 -44.94 -41.05
C VAL A 322 1.76 -45.94 -39.85
N GLU A 323 0.63 -46.41 -39.28
CA GLU A 323 -0.85 -46.26 -39.42
C GLU A 323 -1.41 -46.03 -37.96
N GLY A 324 -2.69 -46.06 -37.56
CA GLY A 324 -3.97 -46.34 -38.23
C GLY A 324 -5.07 -46.77 -37.23
N ASP A 325 -6.14 -45.96 -37.15
CA ASP A 325 -7.56 -46.36 -36.96
C ASP A 325 -8.09 -47.02 -35.64
N SER A 326 -9.43 -47.07 -35.58
CA SER A 326 -10.37 -47.89 -34.79
C SER A 326 -10.95 -47.36 -33.47
N THR A 327 -12.27 -47.16 -33.49
CA THR A 327 -13.18 -46.92 -32.35
C THR A 327 -13.97 -48.19 -32.00
N ILE A 328 -14.21 -48.48 -30.71
CA ILE A 328 -15.24 -49.45 -30.26
C ILE A 328 -15.96 -48.89 -29.01
N ASP A 329 -17.27 -49.17 -28.92
CA ASP A 329 -18.17 -48.83 -27.80
C ASP A 329 -19.06 -50.05 -27.46
N VAL A 330 -19.26 -50.36 -26.15
CA VAL A 330 -20.16 -51.42 -25.64
C VAL A 330 -20.57 -51.12 -24.17
N GLY A 331 -21.82 -51.41 -23.79
CA GLY A 331 -22.32 -51.40 -22.38
C GLY A 331 -21.94 -52.65 -21.56
N SER A 332 -22.58 -53.00 -20.43
CA SER A 332 -23.83 -52.49 -19.78
C SER A 332 -24.00 -53.04 -18.32
N GLU A 333 -24.95 -52.48 -17.54
CA GLU A 333 -25.52 -53.02 -16.27
C GLU A 333 -24.61 -53.05 -14.99
N MET A 334 -25.07 -53.05 -13.71
CA MET A 334 -26.42 -52.99 -13.11
C MET A 334 -26.45 -52.43 -11.65
N SER A 335 -27.65 -52.00 -11.18
CA SER A 335 -28.21 -52.10 -9.80
C SER A 335 -27.98 -51.04 -8.67
N SER A 336 -29.10 -50.40 -8.26
CA SER A 336 -29.51 -49.99 -6.88
C SER A 336 -28.70 -48.90 -6.10
N SER A 337 -29.24 -48.10 -5.17
CA SER A 337 -30.59 -47.99 -4.56
C SER A 337 -30.91 -46.52 -4.14
N SER A 338 -32.12 -46.23 -3.64
CA SER A 338 -32.53 -44.88 -3.15
C SER A 338 -33.54 -44.96 -1.99
N PRO A 339 -33.80 -43.85 -1.26
CA PRO A 339 -35.18 -43.56 -0.86
C PRO A 339 -35.61 -42.07 -0.89
N THR A 340 -36.49 -41.76 -1.84
CA THR A 340 -37.77 -41.00 -1.73
C THR A 340 -37.97 -39.80 -0.77
N ARG A 341 -38.64 -38.77 -1.32
CA ARG A 341 -39.34 -37.64 -0.66
C ARG A 341 -40.88 -37.90 -0.66
N PRO A 342 -41.68 -37.46 0.33
CA PRO A 342 -43.15 -37.60 0.32
C PRO A 342 -43.88 -36.58 -0.59
N LYS A 343 -45.18 -36.82 -0.84
CA LYS A 343 -46.07 -36.05 -1.76
C LYS A 343 -47.33 -35.51 -1.06
N ALA A 344 -47.92 -34.46 -1.64
CA ALA A 344 -49.35 -34.11 -1.62
C ALA A 344 -49.66 -33.36 -2.95
N THR A 345 -50.34 -33.94 -3.94
CA THR A 345 -51.81 -34.07 -4.14
C THR A 345 -52.52 -32.77 -4.53
N ALA A 346 -53.42 -32.83 -5.53
CA ALA A 346 -54.04 -31.67 -6.18
C ALA A 346 -55.39 -32.03 -6.85
N SER A 347 -56.27 -31.04 -7.06
CA SER A 347 -57.40 -31.15 -8.00
C SER A 347 -58.05 -29.79 -8.32
N SER A 348 -58.11 -29.45 -9.62
CA SER A 348 -59.21 -28.79 -10.38
C SER A 348 -59.95 -27.54 -9.81
N SER A 349 -60.30 -26.50 -10.57
CA SER A 349 -60.11 -26.10 -12.00
C SER A 349 -60.65 -24.65 -12.18
N LEU A 350 -60.96 -24.01 -13.33
CA LEU A 350 -61.12 -24.36 -14.76
C LEU A 350 -61.06 -23.06 -15.62
N LYS A 351 -60.89 -23.19 -16.95
CA LYS A 351 -60.94 -22.16 -18.02
C LYS A 351 -59.75 -21.17 -18.07
N GLY A 352 -59.26 -20.93 -19.30
CA GLY A 352 -58.26 -19.90 -19.66
C GLY A 352 -58.90 -18.78 -20.52
N PRO A 353 -58.21 -18.18 -21.53
CA PRO A 353 -57.03 -18.67 -22.26
C PRO A 353 -55.83 -17.69 -22.38
N THR A 354 -54.74 -18.20 -22.97
CA THR A 354 -53.67 -17.57 -23.79
C THR A 354 -53.32 -16.06 -23.66
N ASP A 355 -52.01 -15.86 -23.44
CA ASP A 355 -51.11 -14.89 -24.07
C ASP A 355 -51.06 -13.41 -23.61
N GLU A 356 -50.03 -12.74 -24.11
CA GLU A 356 -49.32 -11.53 -23.68
C GLU A 356 -50.17 -10.27 -23.39
N LEU A 357 -49.76 -9.45 -22.39
CA LEU A 357 -49.72 -7.98 -22.55
C LEU A 357 -48.86 -7.22 -21.51
N ASN A 358 -48.48 -5.99 -21.87
CA ASN A 358 -47.77 -5.00 -21.03
C ASN A 358 -48.75 -4.08 -20.25
N VAL A 359 -48.60 -3.96 -18.91
CA VAL A 359 -49.25 -2.96 -18.02
C VAL A 359 -48.34 -2.77 -16.77
N ARG A 360 -47.84 -1.61 -16.30
CA ARG A 360 -47.88 -0.16 -16.63
C ARG A 360 -49.00 0.71 -15.98
N PHE A 361 -48.59 1.74 -15.21
CA PHE A 361 -49.40 2.68 -14.39
C PHE A 361 -50.12 2.01 -13.19
N LEU A 362 -50.52 2.69 -12.11
CA LEU A 362 -50.53 4.12 -11.70
C LEU A 362 -49.58 4.33 -10.47
N VAL A 363 -49.12 5.50 -10.02
CA VAL A 363 -49.39 6.95 -10.29
C VAL A 363 -50.77 7.47 -9.84
N ASP A 364 -51.00 7.55 -8.53
CA ASP A 364 -51.47 8.78 -7.84
C ASP A 364 -51.72 8.54 -6.34
N SER A 365 -51.38 9.53 -5.50
CA SER A 365 -51.99 9.86 -4.17
C SER A 365 -51.04 10.58 -3.19
N PHE A 366 -50.48 11.75 -3.55
CA PHE A 366 -50.28 12.87 -2.61
C PHE A 366 -50.13 14.17 -3.41
N PRO A 367 -50.89 15.25 -3.11
CA PRO A 367 -50.99 16.39 -4.01
C PRO A 367 -49.92 17.46 -3.73
N PHE A 368 -49.02 17.68 -4.70
CA PHE A 368 -48.37 18.98 -4.84
C PHE A 368 -49.19 19.84 -5.80
N ARG A 369 -49.94 20.78 -5.21
CA ARG A 369 -50.69 21.81 -5.92
C ARG A 369 -49.70 22.89 -6.35
N SER A 370 -49.77 23.33 -7.60
CA SER A 370 -49.10 24.55 -8.05
C SER A 370 -49.81 25.79 -7.48
N GLN A 371 -49.12 26.94 -7.52
CA GLN A 371 -49.36 28.17 -6.74
C GLN A 371 -48.77 28.06 -5.31
N ASP A 372 -47.93 29.00 -4.84
CA ASP A 372 -47.61 30.33 -5.39
C ASP A 372 -46.13 30.54 -5.78
N GLU A 373 -45.88 31.61 -6.55
CA GLU A 373 -44.55 32.06 -6.97
C GLU A 373 -43.85 32.85 -5.84
N ASP A 374 -43.12 32.16 -4.97
CA ASP A 374 -42.06 32.77 -4.17
C ASP A 374 -40.74 32.02 -4.41
N TYR A 375 -40.21 32.18 -5.63
CA TYR A 375 -38.78 31.95 -5.86
C TYR A 375 -38.01 32.88 -4.92
N VAL A 376 -37.24 32.30 -4.01
CA VAL A 376 -36.18 33.05 -3.32
C VAL A 376 -35.29 33.64 -4.41
N ARG A 377 -35.40 34.95 -4.63
CA ARG A 377 -34.42 35.72 -5.38
C ARG A 377 -33.10 35.54 -4.64
N ILE A 378 -32.26 34.68 -5.18
CA ILE A 378 -30.82 34.77 -4.98
C ILE A 378 -30.46 36.14 -5.55
N GLU A 379 -30.32 37.14 -4.70
CA GLU A 379 -29.82 38.45 -5.13
C GLU A 379 -28.47 38.22 -5.81
N GLU A 380 -28.34 38.65 -7.05
CA GLU A 380 -27.10 38.42 -7.80
C GLU A 380 -25.97 39.14 -7.06
N PRO A 381 -24.90 38.45 -6.62
CA PRO A 381 -23.80 39.11 -5.95
C PRO A 381 -23.09 40.00 -6.97
N ALA A 382 -23.27 41.31 -6.83
CA ALA A 382 -22.66 42.30 -7.70
C ALA A 382 -21.14 42.30 -7.50
N GLY A 383 -20.39 41.81 -8.49
CA GLY A 383 -18.93 41.82 -8.45
C GLY A 383 -18.23 40.93 -9.47
N ASP A 384 -17.98 41.47 -10.66
CA ASP A 384 -16.71 41.39 -11.40
C ASP A 384 -16.03 40.02 -11.57
N GLU A 385 -16.78 38.94 -11.77
CA GLU A 385 -16.29 37.75 -12.47
C GLU A 385 -17.02 37.60 -13.83
N PRO A 386 -16.29 37.54 -14.96
CA PRO A 386 -16.92 37.41 -16.27
C PRO A 386 -17.49 36.00 -16.42
N ARG A 387 -18.81 35.89 -16.35
CA ARG A 387 -19.54 34.68 -16.73
C ARG A 387 -19.33 34.44 -18.23
N PHE A 388 -18.50 33.48 -18.60
CA PHE A 388 -18.44 32.98 -19.97
C PHE A 388 -19.84 32.47 -20.37
N PRO A 389 -20.46 33.02 -21.43
CA PRO A 389 -21.81 32.61 -21.83
C PRO A 389 -21.76 31.23 -22.50
N VAL A 390 -22.09 30.19 -21.74
CA VAL A 390 -22.29 28.83 -22.28
C VAL A 390 -23.52 28.85 -23.17
N ASP A 391 -23.37 28.44 -24.43
CA ASP A 391 -24.48 28.39 -25.39
C ASP A 391 -25.32 27.11 -25.20
N PHE A 392 -26.35 27.22 -24.36
CA PHE A 392 -27.31 26.14 -24.10
C PHE A 392 -28.25 25.82 -25.29
N SER A 393 -28.03 26.37 -26.49
CA SER A 393 -28.80 26.00 -27.70
C SER A 393 -28.38 24.63 -28.28
N LEU A 394 -27.20 24.12 -27.93
CA LEU A 394 -26.75 22.77 -28.30
C LEU A 394 -27.47 21.71 -27.47
N SER A 395 -28.03 20.70 -28.14
CA SER A 395 -28.63 19.52 -27.50
C SER A 395 -27.54 18.57 -26.97
N LEU A 396 -27.01 18.86 -25.79
CA LEU A 396 -25.91 18.13 -25.14
C LEU A 396 -26.18 16.60 -25.08
N GLN A 397 -25.43 15.82 -25.86
CA GLN A 397 -25.50 14.37 -25.83
C GLN A 397 -24.65 13.84 -24.68
N ARG A 398 -25.28 13.21 -23.69
CA ARG A 398 -24.56 12.48 -22.63
C ARG A 398 -24.09 11.14 -23.17
N LEU A 399 -22.82 10.80 -22.94
CA LEU A 399 -22.29 9.48 -23.28
C LEU A 399 -23.03 8.38 -22.49
N PRO A 400 -23.40 7.25 -23.13
CA PRO A 400 -24.20 6.20 -22.50
C PRO A 400 -23.41 5.40 -21.47
N VAL A 401 -24.09 4.73 -20.53
CA VAL A 401 -23.45 3.94 -19.46
C VAL A 401 -22.52 2.85 -20.03
N GLU A 402 -22.90 2.29 -21.17
CA GLU A 402 -22.18 1.25 -21.91
C GLU A 402 -20.82 1.75 -22.42
N PHE A 403 -20.68 3.03 -22.77
CA PHE A 403 -19.41 3.61 -23.26
C PHE A 403 -18.26 3.37 -22.27
N TYR A 404 -18.56 3.40 -20.98
CA TYR A 404 -17.57 3.28 -19.91
C TYR A 404 -17.10 1.83 -19.68
N SER A 405 -17.68 0.81 -20.32
CA SER A 405 -17.24 -0.59 -20.16
C SER A 405 -15.76 -0.79 -20.49
N ASP A 406 -15.26 -0.07 -21.49
CA ASP A 406 -13.90 -0.28 -22.03
C ASP A 406 -12.85 0.52 -21.23
N PHE A 407 -13.35 1.54 -20.52
CA PHE A 407 -12.62 2.43 -19.63
C PHE A 407 -12.51 1.89 -18.18
N LEU A 408 -13.54 1.21 -17.70
CA LEU A 408 -13.53 0.53 -16.41
C LEU A 408 -12.52 -0.64 -16.41
N SER A 409 -11.82 -0.78 -15.29
CA SER A 409 -10.88 -1.90 -15.07
C SER A 409 -11.64 -3.19 -14.76
N ASP A 410 -11.01 -4.34 -14.96
CA ASP A 410 -11.68 -5.62 -14.71
C ASP A 410 -11.90 -5.86 -13.22
N LEU A 411 -10.99 -5.33 -12.38
CA LEU A 411 -11.20 -5.24 -10.93
C LEU A 411 -12.38 -4.31 -10.59
N ALA A 412 -12.62 -3.23 -11.34
CA ALA A 412 -13.79 -2.38 -11.15
C ALA A 412 -15.09 -3.08 -11.58
N LYS A 413 -15.10 -3.74 -12.75
CA LYS A 413 -16.25 -4.53 -13.24
C LYS A 413 -16.64 -5.65 -12.27
N GLN A 414 -15.65 -6.30 -11.65
CA GLN A 414 -15.86 -7.37 -10.67
C GLN A 414 -16.31 -6.88 -9.28
N ARG A 415 -16.29 -5.57 -8.99
CA ARG A 415 -16.75 -5.02 -7.70
C ARG A 415 -18.26 -5.04 -7.58
N LYS A 416 -18.75 -6.07 -6.88
CA LYS A 416 -20.13 -6.17 -6.41
C LYS A 416 -20.42 -5.08 -5.36
N PRO A 417 -21.63 -4.51 -5.32
CA PRO A 417 -22.06 -3.63 -4.23
C PRO A 417 -21.93 -4.30 -2.85
N SER A 418 -21.71 -3.51 -1.80
CA SER A 418 -21.66 -4.03 -0.43
C SER A 418 -23.06 -4.50 0.02
N PRO A 419 -23.24 -5.78 0.42
CA PRO A 419 -24.56 -6.34 0.73
C PRO A 419 -25.18 -5.77 2.02
N ILE A 420 -24.40 -5.05 2.83
CA ILE A 420 -24.90 -4.33 4.01
C ILE A 420 -25.28 -2.89 3.63
N ARG A 421 -24.40 -2.18 2.90
CA ARG A 421 -24.64 -0.76 2.55
C ARG A 421 -25.80 -0.59 1.55
N THR A 422 -26.02 -1.56 0.65
CA THR A 422 -27.19 -1.59 -0.24
C THR A 422 -28.54 -1.65 0.49
N LEU A 423 -28.54 -2.02 1.77
CA LEU A 423 -29.76 -2.08 2.61
C LEU A 423 -29.91 -0.84 3.52
N PHE A 424 -28.91 0.07 3.59
CA PHE A 424 -29.02 1.34 4.33
C PHE A 424 -30.18 2.25 3.87
N PRO A 425 -30.55 2.32 2.57
CA PRO A 425 -31.76 3.06 2.16
C PRO A 425 -33.05 2.52 2.78
N LEU A 426 -33.12 1.21 3.08
CA LEU A 426 -34.29 0.59 3.70
C LEU A 426 -34.42 0.95 5.19
N GLU A 427 -33.31 1.25 5.88
CA GLU A 427 -33.33 1.78 7.25
C GLU A 427 -33.95 3.19 7.33
N LYS A 428 -34.00 3.92 6.20
CA LYS A 428 -34.55 5.28 6.10
C LYS A 428 -36.06 5.28 5.82
N VAL A 429 -36.69 4.10 5.65
CA VAL A 429 -38.13 3.97 5.35
C VAL A 429 -38.96 4.10 6.64
N PRO A 430 -39.95 5.00 6.71
CA PRO A 430 -40.79 5.17 7.90
C PRO A 430 -41.47 3.86 8.35
N GLY A 431 -41.41 3.58 9.65
CA GLY A 431 -42.00 2.38 10.26
C GLY A 431 -41.12 1.12 10.20
N VAL A 432 -39.99 1.12 9.49
CA VAL A 432 -39.04 -0.01 9.49
C VAL A 432 -38.22 -0.01 10.78
N ILE A 433 -38.32 -1.08 11.56
CA ILE A 433 -37.42 -1.35 12.70
C ILE A 433 -36.16 -2.02 12.16
N SER A 434 -35.06 -1.27 12.05
CA SER A 434 -33.80 -1.85 11.59
C SER A 434 -33.17 -2.76 12.64
N LEU A 435 -32.88 -3.99 12.23
CA LEU A 435 -31.93 -4.91 12.87
C LEU A 435 -30.72 -5.20 11.94
N LEU A 436 -30.51 -4.34 10.92
CA LEU A 436 -29.62 -4.60 9.79
C LEU A 436 -28.13 -4.47 10.14
N ALA A 437 -27.75 -3.29 10.63
CA ALA A 437 -26.36 -2.88 10.64
C ALA A 437 -25.75 -3.02 12.04
N GLY A 438 -24.50 -3.48 12.11
CA GLY A 438 -23.68 -3.49 13.33
C GLY A 438 -23.22 -2.09 13.78
N LYS A 439 -24.12 -1.10 13.75
CA LYS A 439 -23.88 0.28 14.18
C LYS A 439 -23.80 0.32 15.71
N PRO A 440 -22.73 0.86 16.31
CA PRO A 440 -22.69 1.08 17.76
C PRO A 440 -23.80 2.04 18.19
N ASN A 441 -24.37 1.82 19.37
CA ASN A 441 -25.42 2.69 19.91
C ASN A 441 -24.83 4.07 20.24
N ALA A 442 -25.47 5.12 19.70
CA ALA A 442 -25.06 6.51 19.89
C ALA A 442 -25.00 6.92 21.38
N SER A 443 -25.81 6.31 22.25
CA SER A 443 -25.77 6.56 23.70
C SER A 443 -24.49 6.10 24.40
N THR A 444 -23.60 5.38 23.70
CA THR A 444 -22.27 4.98 24.22
C THR A 444 -21.12 5.83 23.68
N PHE A 445 -21.40 6.82 22.83
CA PHE A 445 -20.38 7.73 22.33
C PHE A 445 -19.93 8.70 23.44
N PRO A 446 -18.63 8.83 23.74
CA PRO A 446 -18.12 9.63 24.86
C PRO A 446 -18.05 11.14 24.56
N PHE A 447 -18.92 11.64 23.68
CA PHE A 447 -18.92 13.03 23.20
C PHE A 447 -20.36 13.57 23.22
N THR A 448 -20.60 14.66 23.94
CA THR A 448 -21.94 15.29 24.07
C THR A 448 -22.13 16.51 23.18
N SER A 449 -21.05 17.23 22.90
CA SER A 449 -20.98 18.36 21.96
C SER A 449 -19.54 18.51 21.46
N LEU A 450 -19.37 19.12 20.29
CA LEU A 450 -18.09 19.62 19.79
C LEU A 450 -18.27 21.09 19.40
N SER A 451 -17.37 21.97 19.84
CA SER A 451 -17.38 23.39 19.46
C SER A 451 -16.02 23.80 18.93
N PHE A 452 -16.01 24.68 17.94
CA PHE A 452 -14.80 25.27 17.36
C PHE A 452 -15.06 26.70 16.91
N ASN A 453 -14.02 27.52 16.87
CA ASN A 453 -14.10 28.85 16.30
C ASN A 453 -13.74 28.80 14.81
N ALA A 454 -14.57 29.45 13.99
CA ALA A 454 -14.34 29.66 12.57
C ALA A 454 -14.02 31.14 12.33
N ARG A 455 -12.92 31.45 11.64
CA ARG A 455 -12.63 32.82 11.19
C ARG A 455 -13.69 33.26 10.17
N SER A 456 -14.00 34.55 10.14
CA SER A 456 -14.86 35.10 9.09
C SER A 456 -14.14 35.03 7.73
N PRO A 457 -14.84 34.74 6.62
CA PRO A 457 -14.27 34.78 5.28
C PRO A 457 -13.69 36.14 4.89
N SER A 458 -14.37 37.22 5.29
CA SER A 458 -14.06 38.61 4.96
C SER A 458 -13.09 39.26 5.94
N ASP A 459 -13.11 38.84 7.21
CA ASP A 459 -12.29 39.37 8.29
C ASP A 459 -11.56 38.22 9.01
N PRO A 460 -10.26 38.00 8.74
CA PRO A 460 -9.50 36.91 9.35
C PRO A 460 -9.37 36.99 10.87
N ASP A 461 -9.53 38.17 11.48
CA ASP A 461 -9.32 38.37 12.92
C ASP A 461 -10.64 38.36 13.72
N SER A 462 -11.77 38.32 13.02
CA SER A 462 -13.09 38.02 13.57
C SER A 462 -13.37 36.51 13.58
N GLU A 463 -13.89 35.99 14.69
CA GLU A 463 -14.23 34.57 14.86
C GLU A 463 -15.69 34.36 15.25
N THR A 464 -16.35 33.38 14.61
CA THR A 464 -17.68 32.88 14.96
C THR A 464 -17.54 31.50 15.59
N LYS A 465 -18.13 31.31 16.79
CA LYS A 465 -18.17 29.99 17.43
C LYS A 465 -19.26 29.12 16.79
N LEU A 466 -18.85 27.97 16.24
CA LEU A 466 -19.74 26.93 15.73
C LEU A 466 -19.80 25.77 16.73
N THR A 467 -20.98 25.15 16.84
CA THR A 467 -21.25 24.01 17.73
C THR A 467 -21.98 22.92 16.95
N ILE A 468 -21.63 21.67 17.24
CA ILE A 468 -22.20 20.44 16.69
C ILE A 468 -22.55 19.55 17.90
N ASP A 469 -23.84 19.23 18.06
CA ASP A 469 -24.37 18.42 19.15
C ASP A 469 -25.55 17.56 18.69
N GLY A 470 -26.21 16.87 19.62
CA GLY A 470 -27.46 16.15 19.37
C GLY A 470 -27.42 15.21 18.17
N ALA A 471 -28.34 15.43 17.22
CA ALA A 471 -28.49 14.61 16.02
C ALA A 471 -27.31 14.79 15.02
N GLU A 472 -26.78 16.01 14.87
CA GLU A 472 -25.64 16.28 13.98
C GLU A 472 -24.39 15.57 14.48
N LEU A 473 -24.10 15.65 15.79
CA LEU A 473 -22.97 14.95 16.40
C LEU A 473 -23.16 13.43 16.32
N THR A 474 -24.39 12.95 16.53
CA THR A 474 -24.73 11.51 16.39
C THR A 474 -24.45 11.02 14.97
N GLN A 475 -24.84 11.79 13.94
CA GLN A 475 -24.55 11.47 12.54
C GLN A 475 -23.04 11.53 12.24
N GLY A 476 -22.36 12.55 12.77
CA GLY A 476 -20.91 12.73 12.66
C GLY A 476 -20.08 11.62 13.34
N LEU A 477 -20.62 10.93 14.35
CA LEU A 477 -19.90 9.85 15.04
C LEU A 477 -20.26 8.44 14.54
N GLN A 478 -21.16 8.33 13.55
CA GLN A 478 -21.74 7.06 13.10
C GLN A 478 -21.30 6.67 11.67
N TYR A 479 -21.40 5.37 11.35
CA TYR A 479 -21.34 4.89 9.98
C TYR A 479 -22.46 5.52 9.13
N GLY A 480 -22.10 6.05 7.96
CA GLY A 480 -22.98 6.76 7.03
C GLY A 480 -22.87 6.18 5.63
N ASP A 481 -23.46 6.86 4.65
CA ASP A 481 -23.33 6.49 3.23
C ASP A 481 -21.88 6.68 2.75
N THR A 482 -21.42 5.91 1.74
CA THR A 482 -19.99 5.91 1.33
C THR A 482 -19.60 7.16 0.55
N SER A 483 -20.49 7.65 -0.31
CA SER A 483 -20.33 8.88 -1.09
C SER A 483 -20.13 10.12 -0.21
N GLY A 484 -20.89 10.23 0.90
CA GLY A 484 -20.67 11.27 1.90
C GLY A 484 -21.89 11.61 2.75
N LEU A 485 -21.74 12.65 3.58
CA LEU A 485 -22.81 13.29 4.33
C LEU A 485 -23.69 14.10 3.37
N LYS A 486 -25.00 13.80 3.29
CA LYS A 486 -25.90 14.41 2.28
C LYS A 486 -25.82 15.94 2.22
N GLY A 487 -25.86 16.64 3.37
CA GLY A 487 -25.76 18.10 3.39
C GLY A 487 -24.44 18.63 2.79
N LEU A 488 -23.32 17.93 3.01
CA LEU A 488 -22.04 18.27 2.39
C LEU A 488 -22.07 18.03 0.88
N LEU A 489 -22.67 16.92 0.42
CA LEU A 489 -22.85 16.65 -1.02
C LEU A 489 -23.75 17.71 -1.67
N ASP A 490 -24.90 18.03 -1.07
CA ASP A 490 -25.82 19.07 -1.55
C ASP A 490 -25.12 20.44 -1.68
N TRP A 491 -24.33 20.82 -0.67
CA TRP A 491 -23.54 22.05 -0.69
C TRP A 491 -22.46 22.03 -1.79
N LEU A 492 -21.77 20.90 -1.97
CA LEU A 492 -20.75 20.73 -3.01
C LEU A 492 -21.34 20.74 -4.43
N HIS A 493 -22.52 20.16 -4.62
CA HIS A 493 -23.28 20.27 -5.87
C HIS A 493 -23.66 21.72 -6.18
N GLY A 494 -24.04 22.51 -5.16
CA GLY A 494 -24.21 23.96 -5.29
C GLY A 494 -22.92 24.67 -5.73
N LEU A 495 -21.77 24.31 -5.15
CA LEU A 495 -20.46 24.89 -5.52
C LEU A 495 -20.06 24.56 -6.96
N GLN A 496 -20.30 23.33 -7.43
CA GLN A 496 -20.02 22.90 -8.80
C GLN A 496 -20.96 23.60 -9.81
N GLY A 497 -22.22 23.80 -9.45
CA GLY A 497 -23.16 24.61 -10.26
C GLY A 497 -22.73 26.06 -10.40
N LEU A 498 -22.19 26.66 -9.34
CA LEU A 498 -21.65 28.03 -9.36
C LEU A 498 -20.33 28.14 -10.14
N SER A 499 -19.40 27.20 -9.93
CA SER A 499 -18.03 27.29 -10.47
C SER A 499 -17.89 26.76 -11.91
N HIS A 500 -18.78 25.87 -12.35
CA HIS A 500 -18.67 25.16 -13.64
C HIS A 500 -20.01 25.02 -14.40
N GLY A 501 -21.10 25.60 -13.90
CA GLY A 501 -22.43 25.58 -14.56
C GLY A 501 -23.17 24.24 -14.54
N ARG A 502 -22.58 23.15 -14.00
CA ARG A 502 -23.17 21.81 -14.00
C ARG A 502 -24.08 21.54 -12.80
N LYS A 503 -25.24 20.93 -13.04
CA LYS A 503 -26.17 20.43 -12.01
C LYS A 503 -26.31 18.91 -12.14
N MET A 504 -25.96 18.18 -11.08
CA MET A 504 -26.04 16.73 -10.88
C MET A 504 -25.43 15.82 -11.97
N ASP A 505 -24.48 14.96 -11.55
CA ASP A 505 -24.43 13.49 -11.72
C ASP A 505 -23.13 12.96 -11.06
N GLU A 506 -23.03 11.67 -10.71
CA GLU A 506 -22.13 11.18 -9.62
C GLU A 506 -20.91 10.29 -10.08
N VAL A 507 -19.85 10.07 -9.23
CA VAL A 507 -18.39 9.64 -9.44
C VAL A 507 -17.69 8.23 -9.15
N HIS A 508 -17.44 7.28 -10.09
CA HIS A 508 -16.62 6.00 -10.04
C HIS A 508 -15.20 6.32 -10.66
N ALA A 509 -14.35 5.33 -11.03
CA ALA A 509 -12.94 5.44 -11.49
C ALA A 509 -12.52 4.33 -12.49
N MET A 510 -11.27 4.37 -12.97
CA MET A 510 -10.76 3.59 -14.13
C MET A 510 -9.29 3.09 -13.96
N VAL A 511 -8.78 2.34 -14.95
CA VAL A 511 -7.45 1.69 -15.16
C VAL A 511 -7.18 0.28 -14.60
N ASN A 512 -6.69 -0.61 -15.48
CA ASN A 512 -6.14 -1.95 -15.22
C ASN A 512 -4.60 -1.93 -15.12
N PRO A 513 -3.98 -2.98 -14.53
CA PRO A 513 -2.56 -3.26 -14.76
C PRO A 513 -2.27 -3.51 -16.25
N GLY A 514 -1.14 -2.99 -16.73
CA GLY A 514 -0.75 -3.02 -18.14
C GLY A 514 -1.39 -1.93 -19.00
N ASP A 515 -2.45 -1.24 -18.55
CA ASP A 515 -3.01 -0.10 -19.29
C ASP A 515 -1.97 1.02 -19.42
N ALA A 516 -1.96 1.69 -20.58
CA ALA A 516 -1.21 2.92 -20.77
C ALA A 516 -2.01 4.14 -20.26
N VAL A 517 -1.29 5.13 -19.74
CA VAL A 517 -1.82 6.40 -19.23
C VAL A 517 -0.96 7.56 -19.71
N PHE A 518 -1.58 8.58 -20.31
CA PHE A 518 -0.90 9.85 -20.57
C PHE A 518 -0.69 10.60 -19.25
N VAL A 519 0.51 11.10 -19.06
CA VAL A 519 0.87 11.99 -17.95
C VAL A 519 1.63 13.19 -18.49
N GLU A 520 1.48 14.33 -17.84
CA GLU A 520 2.33 15.50 -18.07
C GLU A 520 3.83 15.13 -17.91
N SER A 521 4.72 15.92 -18.52
CA SER A 521 6.15 15.84 -18.30
C SER A 521 6.71 17.26 -18.16
N PRO A 522 7.12 17.69 -16.95
CA PRO A 522 7.02 16.99 -15.66
C PRO A 522 5.58 16.86 -15.12
N VAL A 523 5.37 15.97 -14.14
CA VAL A 523 4.08 15.71 -13.47
C VAL A 523 4.23 15.60 -11.95
N TYR A 524 3.11 15.60 -11.22
CA TYR A 524 3.10 15.41 -9.78
C TYR A 524 3.75 14.09 -9.38
N ALA A 525 4.90 14.18 -8.69
CA ALA A 525 5.67 13.05 -8.16
C ALA A 525 4.90 12.07 -7.26
N GLY A 526 3.66 12.37 -6.85
CA GLY A 526 2.78 11.44 -6.15
C GLY A 526 2.09 10.43 -7.06
N VAL A 527 1.77 10.79 -8.32
CA VAL A 527 1.09 9.86 -9.24
C VAL A 527 2.07 8.92 -9.96
N ILE A 528 3.34 9.29 -10.10
CA ILE A 528 4.38 8.44 -10.69
C ILE A 528 4.45 7.06 -10.01
N PRO A 529 4.64 6.96 -8.67
CA PRO A 529 4.63 5.66 -7.99
C PRO A 529 3.24 5.02 -7.96
N MET A 530 2.15 5.80 -7.97
CA MET A 530 0.78 5.26 -8.01
C MET A 530 0.54 4.47 -9.29
N PHE A 531 0.81 5.05 -10.46
CA PHE A 531 0.69 4.36 -11.75
C PHE A 531 1.69 3.21 -11.87
N SER A 532 2.93 3.36 -11.39
CA SER A 532 3.90 2.26 -11.36
C SER A 532 3.47 1.08 -10.48
N THR A 533 2.89 1.32 -9.30
CA THR A 533 2.36 0.25 -8.42
C THR A 533 1.09 -0.40 -8.99
N MET A 534 0.30 0.32 -9.78
CA MET A 534 -0.79 -0.29 -10.56
C MET A 534 -0.30 -1.05 -11.80
N GLY A 535 0.99 -0.95 -12.16
CA GLY A 535 1.55 -1.58 -13.36
C GLY A 535 1.16 -0.87 -14.66
N CYS A 536 0.78 0.40 -14.60
CA CYS A 536 0.37 1.18 -15.77
C CYS A 536 1.58 1.80 -16.49
N LYS A 537 1.59 1.76 -17.83
CA LYS A 537 2.64 2.38 -18.64
C LYS A 537 2.41 3.88 -18.74
N GLN A 538 3.24 4.67 -18.07
CA GLN A 538 3.22 6.13 -18.15
C GLN A 538 3.79 6.59 -19.50
N ILE A 539 2.95 7.28 -20.28
CA ILE A 539 3.28 7.90 -21.56
C ILE A 539 3.45 9.39 -21.30
N GLU A 540 4.70 9.86 -21.40
CA GLU A 540 5.04 11.26 -21.13
C GLU A 540 4.58 12.16 -22.28
N VAL A 541 3.75 13.16 -21.96
CA VAL A 541 3.31 14.22 -22.86
C VAL A 541 4.03 15.51 -22.48
N GLU A 542 4.65 16.20 -23.43
CA GLU A 542 5.40 17.42 -23.11
C GLU A 542 4.51 18.55 -22.59
N THR A 543 5.09 19.40 -21.74
CA THR A 543 4.47 20.64 -21.26
C THR A 543 5.33 21.86 -21.58
N ASP A 544 4.70 23.04 -21.58
CA ASP A 544 5.34 24.35 -21.62
C ASP A 544 4.61 25.33 -20.67
N SER A 545 4.88 26.64 -20.80
CA SER A 545 4.24 27.68 -19.99
C SER A 545 2.73 27.83 -20.23
N GLN A 546 2.18 27.20 -21.27
CA GLN A 546 0.76 27.15 -21.59
C GLN A 546 0.09 25.83 -21.17
N GLY A 547 0.80 24.95 -20.44
CA GLY A 547 0.29 23.64 -20.00
C GLY A 547 0.73 22.51 -20.93
N ILE A 548 -0.18 21.58 -21.25
CA ILE A 548 0.10 20.45 -22.14
C ILE A 548 0.35 20.93 -23.57
N LYS A 549 1.44 20.46 -24.20
CA LYS A 549 1.67 20.63 -25.63
C LYS A 549 0.72 19.72 -26.41
N SER A 550 -0.39 20.26 -26.85
CA SER A 550 -1.35 19.60 -27.75
C SER A 550 -0.70 18.97 -28.99
N SER A 551 0.37 19.58 -29.52
CA SER A 551 1.17 19.03 -30.61
C SER A 551 1.92 17.75 -30.23
N SER A 552 2.51 17.67 -29.03
CA SER A 552 3.15 16.45 -28.51
C SER A 552 2.12 15.35 -28.28
N LEU A 553 0.98 15.69 -27.66
CA LEU A 553 -0.12 14.74 -27.48
C LEU A 553 -0.64 14.19 -28.82
N ARG A 554 -0.84 15.09 -29.81
CA ARG A 554 -1.24 14.73 -31.18
C ARG A 554 -0.23 13.81 -31.84
N GLU A 555 1.07 14.14 -31.80
CA GLU A 555 2.13 13.33 -32.41
C GLU A 555 2.15 11.91 -31.83
N ILE A 556 2.11 11.77 -30.50
CA ILE A 556 2.06 10.46 -29.82
C ILE A 556 0.80 9.66 -30.21
N LEU A 557 -0.32 10.36 -30.42
CA LEU A 557 -1.63 9.78 -30.74
C LEU A 557 -1.81 9.38 -32.21
N GLU A 558 -1.09 10.04 -33.12
CA GLU A 558 -1.06 9.79 -34.57
C GLU A 558 0.03 8.77 -34.94
N GLN A 559 1.18 8.79 -34.27
CA GLN A 559 2.25 7.77 -34.39
C GLN A 559 1.98 6.50 -33.55
N TRP A 560 0.83 6.38 -32.89
CA TRP A 560 0.56 5.28 -31.97
C TRP A 560 0.56 3.91 -32.68
N PRO A 561 1.30 2.89 -32.19
CA PRO A 561 1.45 1.62 -32.90
C PRO A 561 0.14 0.89 -33.18
N VAL A 562 -0.05 0.48 -34.43
CA VAL A 562 -1.23 -0.29 -34.88
C VAL A 562 -1.32 -1.61 -34.11
N GLY A 563 -2.52 -1.91 -33.59
CA GLY A 563 -2.78 -3.11 -32.78
C GLY A 563 -2.41 -3.01 -31.30
N VAL A 564 -1.72 -1.95 -30.87
CA VAL A 564 -1.47 -1.68 -29.43
C VAL A 564 -2.60 -0.81 -28.88
N PRO A 565 -3.26 -1.18 -27.77
CA PRO A 565 -4.29 -0.35 -27.15
C PRO A 565 -3.79 1.06 -26.84
N LYS A 566 -4.56 2.09 -27.23
CA LYS A 566 -4.26 3.49 -26.88
C LYS A 566 -4.42 3.73 -25.37
N PRO A 567 -3.73 4.74 -24.79
CA PRO A 567 -3.91 5.09 -23.39
C PRO A 567 -5.34 5.53 -23.10
N LYS A 568 -5.98 4.94 -22.07
CA LYS A 568 -7.40 5.18 -21.74
C LYS A 568 -7.65 6.51 -21.03
N VAL A 569 -6.60 7.10 -20.46
CA VAL A 569 -6.66 8.25 -19.57
C VAL A 569 -5.51 9.23 -19.81
N LEU A 570 -5.81 10.51 -19.60
CA LEU A 570 -4.85 11.61 -19.45
C LEU A 570 -4.96 12.18 -18.03
N TYR A 571 -3.90 12.11 -17.24
CA TYR A 571 -3.80 12.82 -15.97
C TYR A 571 -3.16 14.20 -16.17
N THR A 572 -3.85 15.25 -15.72
CA THR A 572 -3.46 16.66 -15.89
C THR A 572 -3.81 17.50 -14.66
N VAL A 573 -2.98 18.53 -14.38
CA VAL A 573 -3.17 19.50 -13.28
C VAL A 573 -3.28 20.91 -13.89
N PRO A 574 -4.45 21.30 -14.43
CA PRO A 574 -4.54 22.43 -15.36
C PRO A 574 -4.39 23.83 -14.75
N TYR A 575 -4.35 23.97 -13.42
CA TYR A 575 -4.00 25.23 -12.75
C TYR A 575 -2.86 25.02 -11.77
N GLY A 576 -1.84 25.90 -11.83
CA GLY A 576 -0.75 25.92 -10.87
C GLY A 576 -0.02 24.57 -10.75
N CYS A 577 0.18 23.89 -11.88
CA CYS A 577 0.64 22.50 -11.98
C CYS A 577 1.80 22.19 -11.02
N ASN A 578 1.80 21.00 -10.44
CA ASN A 578 2.89 20.54 -9.59
C ASN A 578 3.79 19.59 -10.41
N PRO A 579 4.96 20.02 -10.93
CA PRO A 579 5.78 21.08 -10.35
C PRO A 579 5.72 22.46 -11.00
N THR A 580 5.24 22.60 -12.24
CA THR A 580 5.59 23.74 -13.11
C THR A 580 5.13 25.12 -12.62
N GLY A 581 4.08 25.19 -11.80
CA GLY A 581 3.38 26.42 -11.42
C GLY A 581 2.52 27.02 -12.55
N MET A 582 2.50 26.39 -13.72
CA MET A 582 1.82 26.89 -14.91
C MET A 582 0.33 26.56 -14.90
N THR A 583 -0.45 27.34 -15.64
CA THR A 583 -1.89 27.16 -15.84
C THR A 583 -2.14 26.94 -17.32
N ALA A 584 -2.89 25.89 -17.67
CA ALA A 584 -3.22 25.59 -19.06
C ALA A 584 -4.09 26.70 -19.66
N THR A 585 -3.78 27.21 -20.85
CA THR A 585 -4.60 28.25 -21.51
C THR A 585 -5.91 27.68 -22.06
N LEU A 586 -6.84 28.57 -22.42
CA LEU A 586 -8.13 28.20 -23.03
C LEU A 586 -7.95 27.38 -24.32
N GLU A 587 -7.00 27.78 -25.16
CA GLU A 587 -6.71 27.18 -26.46
C GLU A 587 -6.17 25.75 -26.27
N ARG A 588 -5.15 25.59 -25.42
CA ARG A 588 -4.58 24.26 -25.09
C ARG A 588 -5.63 23.32 -24.53
N ARG A 589 -6.55 23.79 -23.69
CA ARG A 589 -7.66 22.98 -23.15
C ARG A 589 -8.62 22.51 -24.25
N LYS A 590 -9.03 23.41 -25.16
CA LYS A 590 -9.91 23.05 -26.29
C LYS A 590 -9.22 22.09 -27.27
N GLU A 591 -7.93 22.26 -27.53
CA GLU A 591 -7.14 21.33 -28.35
C GLU A 591 -7.03 19.94 -27.70
N VAL A 592 -6.86 19.85 -26.38
CA VAL A 592 -6.80 18.59 -25.63
C VAL A 592 -8.18 17.91 -25.53
N LEU A 593 -9.27 18.65 -25.34
CA LEU A 593 -10.64 18.12 -25.39
C LEU A 593 -10.97 17.53 -26.76
N LYS A 594 -10.64 18.27 -27.82
CA LYS A 594 -10.78 17.78 -29.20
C LYS A 594 -9.99 16.48 -29.43
N LEU A 595 -8.76 16.38 -28.92
CA LEU A 595 -7.96 15.14 -28.98
C LEU A 595 -8.60 13.99 -28.16
N ALA A 596 -9.20 14.28 -26.99
CA ALA A 596 -9.90 13.31 -26.15
C ALA A 596 -11.17 12.74 -26.82
N HIS A 597 -11.84 13.56 -27.64
CA HIS A 597 -12.93 13.15 -28.52
C HIS A 597 -12.39 12.36 -29.74
N GLU A 598 -11.45 12.92 -30.50
CA GLU A 598 -10.86 12.32 -31.71
C GLU A 598 -10.20 10.95 -31.47
N HIS A 599 -9.55 10.74 -30.32
CA HIS A 599 -8.79 9.51 -30.02
C HIS A 599 -9.39 8.69 -28.85
N ASN A 600 -10.56 9.08 -28.35
CA ASN A 600 -11.36 8.36 -27.36
C ASN A 600 -10.63 8.02 -26.04
N PHE A 601 -10.24 9.03 -25.27
CA PHE A 601 -9.70 8.87 -23.91
C PHE A 601 -10.39 9.80 -22.90
N ILE A 602 -10.27 9.46 -21.60
CA ILE A 602 -10.84 10.23 -20.48
C ILE A 602 -9.80 11.19 -19.89
N ILE A 603 -10.20 12.42 -19.58
CA ILE A 603 -9.36 13.40 -18.89
C ILE A 603 -9.60 13.28 -17.38
N LEU A 604 -8.52 13.03 -16.63
CA LEU A 604 -8.46 13.08 -15.17
C LEU A 604 -7.92 14.46 -14.77
N GLU A 605 -8.82 15.40 -14.50
CA GLU A 605 -8.52 16.78 -14.08
C GLU A 605 -8.32 16.82 -12.56
N ASP A 606 -7.06 16.68 -12.09
CA ASP A 606 -6.72 16.77 -10.67
C ASP A 606 -6.37 18.22 -10.31
N ASP A 607 -7.30 18.94 -9.68
CA ASP A 607 -7.30 20.40 -9.68
C ASP A 607 -7.32 21.06 -8.27
N PRO A 608 -6.46 20.63 -7.32
CA PRO A 608 -6.44 21.14 -5.95
C PRO A 608 -5.94 22.59 -5.84
N TYR A 609 -5.62 23.24 -6.96
CA TYR A 609 -5.15 24.63 -7.03
C TYR A 609 -6.11 25.57 -7.80
N PHE A 610 -7.25 25.08 -8.30
CA PHE A 610 -8.27 25.89 -9.01
C PHE A 610 -8.62 27.21 -8.29
N TYR A 611 -8.92 27.10 -7.00
CA TYR A 611 -9.27 28.21 -6.13
C TYR A 611 -8.07 29.05 -5.66
N LEU A 612 -6.84 28.68 -6.05
CA LEU A 612 -5.61 29.44 -5.83
C LEU A 612 -5.10 30.09 -7.13
N TYR A 613 -6.00 30.47 -8.04
CA TYR A 613 -5.68 31.29 -9.22
C TYR A 613 -5.61 32.78 -8.86
N TYR A 614 -4.54 33.44 -9.31
CA TYR A 614 -4.23 34.86 -9.13
C TYR A 614 -3.48 35.44 -10.35
N GLY A 615 -3.77 34.93 -11.54
CA GLY A 615 -3.33 35.52 -12.80
C GLY A 615 -3.95 36.89 -13.04
N LYS A 616 -3.49 37.57 -14.10
CA LYS A 616 -4.00 38.92 -14.45
C LYS A 616 -5.30 38.85 -15.24
N GLU A 617 -5.39 37.88 -16.14
CA GLU A 617 -6.57 37.61 -16.94
C GLU A 617 -7.66 36.95 -16.08
N PRO A 618 -8.93 36.97 -16.52
CA PRO A 618 -9.97 36.16 -15.89
C PRO A 618 -9.60 34.68 -15.90
N ARG A 619 -9.96 33.96 -14.83
CA ARG A 619 -9.74 32.51 -14.74
C ARG A 619 -10.44 31.82 -15.91
N TYR A 620 -9.67 31.19 -16.80
CA TYR A 620 -10.22 30.35 -17.88
C TYR A 620 -11.17 29.27 -17.31
N PRO A 621 -12.16 28.79 -18.07
CA PRO A 621 -13.00 27.66 -17.67
C PRO A 621 -12.19 26.34 -17.54
N SER A 622 -12.60 25.46 -16.61
CA SER A 622 -12.00 24.13 -16.41
C SER A 622 -12.29 23.19 -17.58
N TYR A 623 -11.59 22.04 -17.67
CA TYR A 623 -11.97 21.00 -18.63
C TYR A 623 -13.42 20.53 -18.40
N PHE A 624 -13.80 20.35 -17.13
CA PHE A 624 -15.16 19.95 -16.75
C PHE A 624 -16.22 20.98 -17.17
N GLN A 625 -15.89 22.28 -17.17
CA GLN A 625 -16.77 23.32 -17.70
C GLN A 625 -16.77 23.35 -19.23
N LEU A 626 -15.59 23.36 -19.87
CA LEU A 626 -15.41 23.46 -21.32
C LEU A 626 -16.05 22.32 -22.11
N GLU A 627 -16.11 21.12 -21.54
CA GLU A 627 -16.83 19.99 -22.16
C GLU A 627 -18.32 20.32 -22.40
N LEU A 628 -18.92 21.30 -21.72
CA LEU A 628 -20.29 21.77 -22.05
C LEU A 628 -20.41 22.53 -23.38
N GLU A 629 -19.30 22.84 -24.04
CA GLU A 629 -19.28 23.43 -25.39
C GLU A 629 -19.11 22.36 -26.49
N GLU A 630 -18.89 21.09 -26.12
CA GLU A 630 -18.72 19.96 -27.04
C GLU A 630 -20.06 19.25 -27.33
N PRO A 631 -20.22 18.55 -28.47
CA PRO A 631 -21.44 17.81 -28.79
C PRO A 631 -21.73 16.64 -27.82
N GLU A 632 -20.68 16.02 -27.29
CA GLU A 632 -20.74 14.89 -26.35
C GLU A 632 -20.11 15.24 -25.00
N VAL A 633 -20.83 14.96 -23.91
CA VAL A 633 -20.35 15.17 -22.53
C VAL A 633 -20.12 13.85 -21.80
N GLY A 634 -19.17 13.85 -20.85
CA GLY A 634 -18.79 12.68 -20.06
C GLY A 634 -17.41 12.07 -20.40
N ARG A 635 -16.48 12.90 -20.87
CA ARG A 635 -15.05 12.56 -21.09
C ARG A 635 -14.13 13.09 -20.00
N VAL A 636 -14.59 14.03 -19.15
CA VAL A 636 -13.83 14.58 -18.01
C VAL A 636 -14.30 14.00 -16.67
N LEU A 637 -13.34 13.50 -15.89
CA LEU A 637 -13.46 13.21 -14.45
C LEU A 637 -12.55 14.17 -13.68
N ARG A 638 -13.18 15.11 -12.97
CA ARG A 638 -12.53 16.15 -12.16
C ARG A 638 -12.35 15.69 -10.72
N PHE A 639 -11.27 16.12 -10.07
CA PHE A 639 -10.99 15.96 -8.65
C PHE A 639 -10.67 17.32 -8.02
N ASP A 640 -11.40 17.68 -6.95
CA ASP A 640 -11.21 18.91 -6.19
C ASP A 640 -10.74 18.59 -4.76
N SER A 641 -9.96 19.46 -4.12
CA SER A 641 -9.54 19.27 -2.72
C SER A 641 -9.54 20.52 -1.86
N LEU A 642 -10.17 20.41 -0.70
CA LEU A 642 -10.16 21.45 0.34
C LEU A 642 -8.79 21.56 1.07
N SER A 643 -7.82 20.70 0.70
CA SER A 643 -6.47 20.65 1.28
C SER A 643 -5.65 21.93 1.13
N LYS A 644 -5.95 22.76 0.12
CA LYS A 644 -5.18 23.97 -0.22
C LYS A 644 -5.90 25.28 0.12
N VAL A 645 -7.19 25.21 0.42
CA VAL A 645 -8.03 26.36 0.76
C VAL A 645 -8.54 26.35 2.20
N LEU A 646 -8.79 25.18 2.80
CA LEU A 646 -9.17 25.06 4.22
C LEU A 646 -7.99 24.54 5.05
N SER A 647 -7.63 23.26 4.88
CA SER A 647 -6.51 22.63 5.60
C SER A 647 -6.15 21.28 5.01
N ALA A 648 -4.86 21.03 4.74
CA ALA A 648 -4.38 19.71 4.31
C ALA A 648 -4.62 18.61 5.37
N GLY A 649 -4.79 18.99 6.64
CA GLY A 649 -5.12 18.08 7.74
C GLY A 649 -6.58 17.62 7.76
N ILE A 650 -7.50 18.30 7.06
CA ILE A 650 -8.93 17.96 7.05
C ILE A 650 -9.25 16.71 6.22
N ARG A 651 -8.34 16.30 5.32
CA ARG A 651 -8.43 15.10 4.47
C ARG A 651 -9.69 14.99 3.60
N ILE A 652 -10.36 16.11 3.27
CA ILE A 652 -11.52 16.14 2.36
C ILE A 652 -11.12 16.62 0.96
N GLY A 653 -11.66 15.90 -0.03
CA GLY A 653 -11.77 16.24 -1.44
C GLY A 653 -12.98 15.50 -2.02
N PHE A 654 -13.32 15.78 -3.28
CA PHE A 654 -14.47 15.21 -3.98
C PHE A 654 -14.18 15.09 -5.47
N ALA A 655 -15.07 14.45 -6.23
CA ALA A 655 -14.91 14.25 -7.68
C ALA A 655 -16.22 14.54 -8.43
N SER A 656 -16.10 14.96 -9.69
CA SER A 656 -17.23 15.36 -10.56
C SER A 656 -17.03 14.83 -11.99
N GLY A 657 -18.09 14.40 -12.69
CA GLY A 657 -17.97 13.63 -13.94
C GLY A 657 -19.30 12.93 -14.33
N PRO A 658 -19.26 11.74 -14.98
CA PRO A 658 -20.47 11.13 -15.59
C PRO A 658 -20.94 9.74 -15.07
N GLU A 659 -22.12 9.62 -14.42
CA GLU A 659 -22.99 8.41 -14.34
C GLU A 659 -22.30 7.04 -14.10
N ALA A 660 -21.95 6.26 -15.14
CA ALA A 660 -21.19 4.99 -14.97
C ALA A 660 -19.81 5.20 -14.32
N LEU A 661 -19.49 6.49 -14.15
CA LEU A 661 -18.98 7.15 -12.98
C LEU A 661 -19.73 6.63 -11.69
N LEU A 662 -20.12 7.34 -10.61
CA LEU A 662 -20.50 6.86 -9.23
C LEU A 662 -19.79 5.61 -8.66
N ASN A 663 -20.18 4.38 -9.10
CA ASN A 663 -18.67 1.53 -9.78
C ASN A 663 -17.28 1.12 -9.22
N ALA A 664 -16.26 1.81 -9.72
CA ALA A 664 -14.97 1.82 -9.14
C ALA A 664 -14.93 2.68 -7.86
N ILE A 665 -14.92 4.03 -7.86
CA ILE A 665 -14.62 4.80 -6.61
C ILE A 665 -15.53 4.41 -5.44
N ASP A 666 -16.84 4.66 -5.44
CA ASP A 666 -17.65 4.35 -4.25
C ASP A 666 -17.56 2.87 -3.83
N ARG A 667 -17.66 1.88 -4.73
CA ARG A 667 -17.49 0.45 -4.34
C ARG A 667 -16.03 0.07 -4.03
N HIS A 668 -15.06 0.90 -4.39
CA HIS A 668 -13.67 0.79 -3.94
C HIS A 668 -13.58 1.31 -2.51
N THR A 669 -13.92 2.58 -2.29
CA THR A 669 -14.02 3.29 -1.00
C THR A 669 -14.77 2.44 0.03
N ALA A 670 -15.96 1.92 -0.30
CA ALA A 670 -16.78 1.04 0.55
C ALA A 670 -16.08 -0.26 1.01
N THR A 671 -14.93 -0.61 0.40
CA THR A 671 -14.09 -1.77 0.76
C THR A 671 -12.67 -1.41 1.22
N SER A 672 -12.14 -0.24 0.87
CA SER A 672 -10.76 0.16 1.19
C SER A 672 -10.65 1.08 2.40
N ASN A 673 -11.61 1.99 2.61
CA ASN A 673 -11.66 2.90 3.76
C ASN A 673 -13.08 3.13 4.32
N LEU A 674 -14.09 2.41 3.81
CA LEU A 674 -15.53 2.48 4.09
C LEU A 674 -16.22 3.79 3.67
N GLN A 675 -15.69 4.94 4.09
CA GLN A 675 -16.25 6.29 3.94
C GLN A 675 -15.22 7.32 4.42
N VAL A 676 -15.34 8.59 3.99
CA VAL A 676 -14.62 9.70 4.65
C VAL A 676 -15.17 9.88 6.08
N SER A 677 -14.30 10.22 7.03
CA SER A 677 -14.65 10.46 8.45
C SER A 677 -15.90 11.33 8.60
N SER A 678 -17.02 10.75 9.08
CA SER A 678 -18.30 11.45 9.25
C SER A 678 -18.16 12.72 10.10
N LEU A 679 -17.33 12.68 11.15
CA LEU A 679 -17.13 13.81 12.06
C LEU A 679 -16.43 14.96 11.34
N THR A 680 -15.45 14.62 10.51
CA THR A 680 -14.71 15.58 9.70
C THR A 680 -15.59 16.17 8.59
N GLN A 681 -16.45 15.35 7.97
CA GLN A 681 -17.47 15.83 7.04
C GLN A 681 -18.48 16.77 7.74
N THR A 682 -18.88 16.47 8.97
CA THR A 682 -19.83 17.30 9.74
C THR A 682 -19.20 18.64 10.16
N ILE A 683 -17.93 18.64 10.58
CA ILE A 683 -17.16 19.86 10.89
C ILE A 683 -17.02 20.75 9.64
N VAL A 684 -16.67 20.17 8.50
CA VAL A 684 -16.53 20.92 7.24
C VAL A 684 -17.88 21.39 6.72
N TYR A 685 -18.94 20.58 6.81
CA TYR A 685 -20.30 21.00 6.47
C TYR A 685 -20.73 22.20 7.33
N LYS A 686 -20.63 22.11 8.66
CA LYS A 686 -21.01 23.20 9.56
C LYS A 686 -20.26 24.51 9.29
N LEU A 687 -18.99 24.41 8.88
CA LEU A 687 -18.17 25.56 8.46
C LEU A 687 -18.64 26.17 7.13
N LEU A 688 -18.85 25.33 6.11
CA LEU A 688 -19.20 25.76 4.75
C LEU A 688 -20.67 26.24 4.65
N ASP A 689 -21.56 25.66 5.44
CA ASP A 689 -22.95 26.08 5.63
C ASP A 689 -23.00 27.48 6.29
N ALA A 690 -22.29 27.66 7.42
CA ALA A 690 -22.21 28.95 8.11
C ALA A 690 -21.52 30.08 7.31
N TRP A 691 -20.69 29.74 6.33
CA TRP A 691 -20.10 30.69 5.38
C TRP A 691 -20.97 30.93 4.13
N GLY A 692 -21.77 29.95 3.74
CA GLY A 692 -22.38 29.88 2.40
C GLY A 692 -21.35 29.85 1.26
N HIS A 693 -21.84 29.74 0.02
CA HIS A 693 -20.97 29.77 -1.16
C HIS A 693 -20.27 31.12 -1.33
N THR A 694 -20.96 32.24 -1.06
CA THR A 694 -20.37 33.60 -1.12
C THR A 694 -19.23 33.78 -0.12
N GLY A 695 -19.37 33.24 1.10
CA GLY A 695 -18.27 33.23 2.07
C GLY A 695 -17.11 32.34 1.61
N PHE A 696 -17.39 31.14 1.10
CA PHE A 696 -16.32 30.29 0.54
C PHE A 696 -15.56 30.95 -0.61
N VAL A 697 -16.26 31.63 -1.54
CA VAL A 697 -15.62 32.41 -2.63
C VAL A 697 -14.79 33.58 -2.06
N THR A 698 -15.32 34.30 -1.08
CA THR A 698 -14.59 35.41 -0.42
C THR A 698 -13.31 34.92 0.26
N HIS A 699 -13.39 33.83 1.03
CA HIS A 699 -12.25 33.20 1.69
C HIS A 699 -11.22 32.68 0.68
N THR A 700 -11.64 32.01 -0.39
CA THR A 700 -10.71 31.49 -1.42
C THR A 700 -10.02 32.61 -2.18
N LYS A 701 -10.73 33.68 -2.57
CA LYS A 701 -10.10 34.90 -3.14
C LYS A 701 -9.04 35.48 -2.21
N ARG A 702 -9.35 35.62 -0.91
CA ARG A 702 -8.40 36.13 0.10
C ARG A 702 -7.16 35.23 0.25
N VAL A 703 -7.32 33.91 0.19
CA VAL A 703 -6.20 32.95 0.20
C VAL A 703 -5.38 33.04 -1.09
N ALA A 704 -6.02 33.19 -2.26
CA ALA A 704 -5.33 33.41 -3.53
C ALA A 704 -4.49 34.70 -3.51
N SER A 705 -5.02 35.82 -2.99
CA SER A 705 -4.27 37.07 -2.82
C SER A 705 -3.06 36.94 -1.91
N PHE A 706 -3.13 36.14 -0.84
CA PHE A 706 -1.98 35.81 0.00
C PHE A 706 -0.91 35.05 -0.78
N TYR A 707 -1.30 34.08 -1.61
CA TYR A 707 -0.36 33.34 -2.45
C TYR A 707 0.24 34.20 -3.58
N ALA A 708 -0.52 35.14 -4.16
CA ALA A 708 -0.02 36.13 -5.11
C ALA A 708 1.09 36.99 -4.49
N HIS A 709 0.85 37.54 -3.30
CA HIS A 709 1.84 38.33 -2.58
C HIS A 709 3.11 37.52 -2.24
N LYS A 710 2.96 36.24 -1.86
CA LYS A 710 4.09 35.32 -1.66
C LYS A 710 4.84 35.01 -2.97
N ARG A 711 4.13 34.85 -4.10
CA ARG A 711 4.70 34.68 -5.44
C ARG A 711 5.55 35.90 -5.83
N ASP A 712 5.05 37.11 -5.59
CA ASP A 712 5.75 38.36 -5.88
C ASP A 712 7.03 38.53 -5.03
N ILE A 713 6.96 38.21 -3.73
CA ILE A 713 8.15 38.17 -2.84
C ILE A 713 9.21 37.23 -3.40
N PHE A 714 8.79 36.01 -3.78
CA PHE A 714 9.67 34.96 -4.27
C PHE A 714 10.33 35.34 -5.60
N GLU A 715 9.57 35.92 -6.52
CA GLU A 715 10.06 36.37 -7.82
C GLU A 715 11.02 37.56 -7.72
N ARG A 716 10.77 38.53 -6.82
CA ARG A 716 11.72 39.63 -6.57
C ARG A 716 13.08 39.09 -6.11
N ALA A 717 13.10 38.07 -5.25
CA ALA A 717 14.34 37.44 -4.80
C ALA A 717 15.01 36.60 -5.90
N MET A 718 14.24 35.89 -6.75
CA MET A 718 14.77 35.21 -7.93
C MET A 718 15.39 36.22 -8.92
N GLN A 719 14.73 37.35 -9.18
CA GLN A 719 15.27 38.42 -10.04
C GLN A 719 16.54 39.05 -9.46
N LYS A 720 16.59 39.25 -8.13
CA LYS A 720 17.76 39.81 -7.43
C LYS A 720 18.99 38.90 -7.45
N HIS A 721 18.80 37.58 -7.27
CA HIS A 721 19.92 36.64 -7.06
C HIS A 721 20.17 35.67 -8.22
N LEU A 722 19.14 35.29 -8.97
CA LEU A 722 19.20 34.24 -9.99
C LEU A 722 19.11 34.75 -11.44
N ALA A 723 18.88 36.04 -11.69
CA ALA A 723 18.94 36.57 -13.06
C ALA A 723 20.29 36.24 -13.73
N GLY A 724 20.24 35.65 -14.93
CA GLY A 724 21.40 35.12 -15.66
C GLY A 724 21.98 33.78 -15.14
N LEU A 725 21.43 33.24 -14.05
CA LEU A 725 21.79 31.95 -13.46
C LEU A 725 20.64 30.93 -13.44
N ALA A 726 19.40 31.37 -13.65
CA ALA A 726 18.24 30.53 -13.87
C ALA A 726 17.25 31.17 -14.86
N GLU A 727 16.42 30.34 -15.47
CA GLU A 727 15.28 30.72 -16.30
C GLU A 727 13.99 30.21 -15.64
N TRP A 728 12.93 31.01 -15.66
CA TRP A 728 11.64 30.64 -15.08
C TRP A 728 10.48 31.29 -15.83
N SER A 729 9.26 30.80 -15.59
CA SER A 729 8.02 31.46 -15.96
C SER A 729 7.24 31.79 -14.69
N THR A 730 6.57 32.95 -14.68
CA THR A 730 5.82 33.45 -13.52
C THR A 730 4.55 32.62 -13.30
N PRO A 731 4.36 31.96 -12.14
CA PRO A 731 3.14 31.22 -11.82
C PRO A 731 1.93 32.14 -11.71
N GLU A 732 0.81 31.75 -12.34
CA GLU A 732 -0.50 32.40 -12.17
C GLU A 732 -1.39 31.71 -11.12
N ALA A 733 -1.01 30.53 -10.64
CA ALA A 733 -1.80 29.78 -9.67
C ALA A 733 -0.95 28.86 -8.78
N GLY A 734 -1.54 28.43 -7.68
CA GLY A 734 -0.92 27.45 -6.78
C GLY A 734 0.21 28.04 -5.96
N MET A 735 1.27 27.26 -5.72
CA MET A 735 2.26 27.52 -4.66
C MET A 735 3.71 27.09 -4.98
N PHE A 736 4.05 26.98 -6.26
CA PHE A 736 5.36 26.49 -6.73
C PHE A 736 5.98 27.39 -7.80
N PHE A 737 7.30 27.52 -7.78
CA PHE A 737 8.08 27.93 -8.94
C PHE A 737 8.84 26.71 -9.48
N TRP A 738 8.91 26.63 -10.81
CA TRP A 738 9.73 25.70 -11.56
C TRP A 738 10.70 26.50 -12.43
N PHE A 739 12.00 26.24 -12.27
CA PHE A 739 13.04 27.05 -12.90
C PHE A 739 14.22 26.19 -13.33
N LYS A 740 14.75 26.45 -14.51
CA LYS A 740 15.94 25.79 -15.06
C LYS A 740 17.18 26.45 -14.50
N LEU A 741 18.06 25.68 -13.87
CA LEU A 741 19.39 26.18 -13.51
C LEU A 741 20.26 26.30 -14.78
N LEU A 742 20.81 27.47 -15.03
CA LEU A 742 21.81 27.65 -16.09
C LEU A 742 23.16 27.19 -15.54
N LEU A 743 23.50 25.91 -15.73
CA LEU A 743 24.71 25.27 -15.19
C LEU A 743 25.92 25.30 -16.14
N ASN A 744 25.70 25.68 -17.41
CA ASN A 744 26.74 25.89 -18.42
C ASN A 744 26.75 27.38 -18.84
N ASP A 745 27.89 27.88 -19.32
CA ASP A 745 28.01 29.25 -19.85
C ASP A 745 27.76 29.32 -21.38
N ASP A 746 27.85 28.20 -22.10
CA ASP A 746 27.48 28.14 -23.51
C ASP A 746 25.95 28.08 -23.65
N VAL A 747 25.38 29.03 -24.38
CA VAL A 747 23.95 29.07 -24.74
C VAL A 747 23.60 28.02 -25.83
N ALA A 748 24.62 27.38 -26.43
CA ALA A 748 24.43 26.28 -27.35
C ALA A 748 23.90 25.04 -26.59
N VAL A 749 22.67 24.62 -26.91
CA VAL A 749 22.02 23.45 -26.33
C VAL A 749 22.88 22.20 -26.53
N ARG A 750 23.44 21.68 -25.44
CA ARG A 750 24.13 20.38 -25.39
C ARG A 750 23.15 19.32 -24.88
N GLU A 751 23.37 18.06 -25.25
CA GLU A 751 22.49 16.94 -24.86
C GLU A 751 22.46 16.67 -23.33
N ASP A 752 23.50 17.06 -22.60
CA ASP A 752 23.51 17.06 -21.13
C ASP A 752 22.92 18.38 -20.60
N ASP A 753 21.60 18.42 -20.47
CA ASP A 753 20.81 19.59 -20.03
C ASP A 753 20.93 19.90 -18.52
N GLY A 754 22.03 19.47 -17.91
CA GLY A 754 22.44 19.73 -16.53
C GLY A 754 21.83 18.82 -15.47
N ASP A 755 22.45 18.80 -14.29
CA ASP A 755 22.09 17.92 -13.17
C ASP A 755 21.71 18.72 -11.91
N SER A 756 20.44 19.12 -11.83
CA SER A 756 19.88 19.78 -10.65
C SER A 756 19.99 18.91 -9.39
N LYS A 757 19.96 17.58 -9.51
CA LYS A 757 20.02 16.68 -8.36
C LYS A 757 21.38 16.78 -7.69
N THR A 758 22.46 16.74 -8.46
CA THR A 758 23.82 16.92 -7.94
C THR A 758 23.96 18.29 -7.25
N VAL A 759 23.51 19.38 -7.88
CA VAL A 759 23.61 20.74 -7.30
C VAL A 759 22.78 20.89 -6.02
N ILE A 760 21.54 20.40 -6.00
CA ILE A 760 20.64 20.53 -4.85
C ILE A 760 21.05 19.61 -3.70
N GLU A 761 21.42 18.35 -3.95
CA GLU A 761 21.81 17.38 -2.91
C GLU A 761 23.23 17.60 -2.37
N THR A 762 24.08 18.41 -3.03
CA THR A 762 25.46 18.70 -2.58
C THR A 762 25.70 20.18 -2.25
N THR A 763 26.00 21.04 -3.22
CA THR A 763 26.46 22.42 -2.98
C THR A 763 25.37 23.30 -2.37
N ALA A 764 24.12 23.20 -2.81
CA ALA A 764 23.02 23.95 -2.21
C ALA A 764 22.70 23.45 -0.79
N PHE A 765 22.64 22.13 -0.57
CA PHE A 765 22.43 21.56 0.76
C PHE A 765 23.55 21.91 1.75
N GLY A 766 24.81 21.87 1.32
CA GLY A 766 25.97 22.29 2.11
C GLY A 766 25.95 23.77 2.51
N LYS A 767 25.36 24.63 1.66
CA LYS A 767 25.10 26.06 1.98
C LYS A 767 23.79 26.28 2.76
N GLY A 768 23.07 25.22 3.12
CA GLY A 768 21.82 25.31 3.89
C GLY A 768 20.62 25.76 3.06
N VAL A 769 20.48 25.24 1.84
CA VAL A 769 19.31 25.40 0.96
C VAL A 769 18.80 24.02 0.54
N LEU A 770 17.48 23.81 0.58
CA LEU A 770 16.85 22.58 0.10
C LEU A 770 15.65 22.92 -0.78
N ALA A 771 15.65 22.39 -2.00
CA ALA A 771 14.54 22.39 -2.94
C ALA A 771 14.30 20.95 -3.41
N LEU A 772 13.35 20.71 -4.34
CA LEU A 772 13.27 19.41 -5.02
C LEU A 772 13.90 19.50 -6.42
N PRO A 773 14.92 18.68 -6.73
CA PRO A 773 15.48 18.63 -8.08
C PRO A 773 14.49 18.04 -9.07
N GLY A 774 14.55 18.48 -10.32
CA GLY A 774 13.52 18.22 -11.31
C GLY A 774 13.34 16.75 -11.68
N THR A 775 14.39 15.95 -11.49
CA THR A 775 14.40 14.49 -11.68
C THR A 775 13.33 13.75 -10.87
N VAL A 776 12.80 14.37 -9.80
CA VAL A 776 11.73 13.81 -8.94
C VAL A 776 10.35 13.84 -9.62
N PHE A 777 10.17 14.67 -10.66
CA PHE A 777 8.89 14.92 -11.33
C PHE A 777 8.82 14.37 -12.76
N LEU A 778 9.88 13.68 -13.21
CA LEU A 778 9.96 13.09 -14.55
C LEU A 778 9.71 11.57 -14.42
N PRO A 779 8.66 11.00 -15.05
CA PRO A 779 8.33 9.57 -14.94
C PRO A 779 9.50 8.62 -15.25
N ASN A 780 10.29 8.90 -16.27
CA ASN A 780 11.53 8.15 -16.59
C ASN A 780 12.75 8.48 -15.71
N GLY A 781 12.65 9.43 -14.78
CA GLY A 781 13.72 9.79 -13.84
C GLY A 781 14.97 10.42 -14.48
N ARG A 782 14.90 10.89 -15.74
CA ARG A 782 16.04 11.47 -16.47
C ARG A 782 16.66 12.68 -15.76
N LYS A 783 17.94 12.94 -16.05
CA LYS A 783 18.63 14.17 -15.59
C LYS A 783 17.93 15.41 -16.14
N THR A 784 18.04 16.51 -15.39
CA THR A 784 17.55 17.82 -15.80
C THR A 784 18.10 18.91 -14.87
N ALA A 785 18.37 20.10 -15.38
CA ALA A 785 18.69 21.28 -14.58
C ALA A 785 17.48 21.97 -13.92
N TYR A 786 16.23 21.54 -14.19
CA TYR A 786 15.06 22.13 -13.55
C TYR A 786 14.99 21.85 -12.04
N VAL A 787 14.45 22.79 -11.26
CA VAL A 787 14.24 22.71 -9.81
C VAL A 787 12.83 23.19 -9.47
N ARG A 788 12.15 22.52 -8.52
CA ARG A 788 10.90 23.00 -7.92
C ARG A 788 11.13 23.53 -6.51
N ALA A 789 10.78 24.79 -6.28
CA ALA A 789 10.68 25.39 -4.95
C ALA A 789 9.23 25.79 -4.62
N SER A 790 8.93 26.00 -3.34
CA SER A 790 7.60 26.44 -2.88
C SER A 790 7.71 27.66 -1.98
N PHE A 791 6.83 28.63 -2.20
CA PHE A 791 6.74 29.89 -1.44
C PHE A 791 5.70 29.86 -0.31
N SER A 792 5.07 28.70 -0.04
CA SER A 792 3.90 28.64 0.85
C SER A 792 4.17 28.90 2.33
N LEU A 793 5.38 28.64 2.83
CA LEU A 793 5.70 28.68 4.28
C LEU A 793 6.83 29.65 4.62
N THR A 794 7.69 29.96 3.66
CA THR A 794 8.95 30.69 3.85
C THR A 794 8.71 32.18 4.14
N SER A 795 9.53 32.79 5.00
CA SER A 795 9.54 34.26 5.22
C SER A 795 10.23 34.98 4.05
N GLU A 796 10.01 36.30 3.88
CA GLU A 796 10.72 37.08 2.85
C GLU A 796 12.23 37.11 3.11
N GLU A 797 12.64 37.17 4.39
CA GLU A 797 14.04 37.14 4.81
C GLU A 797 14.72 35.80 4.48
N ASP A 798 14.03 34.68 4.72
CA ASP A 798 14.57 33.34 4.44
C ASP A 798 14.56 33.02 2.94
N VAL A 799 13.61 33.58 2.17
CA VAL A 799 13.61 33.54 0.71
C VAL A 799 14.84 34.26 0.13
N ASP A 800 15.14 35.47 0.62
CA ASP A 800 16.31 36.24 0.17
C ASP A 800 17.63 35.51 0.50
N LYS A 801 17.76 35.01 1.73
CA LYS A 801 18.91 34.19 2.16
C LYS A 801 19.04 32.91 1.32
N ALA A 802 17.95 32.19 1.08
CA ALA A 802 17.97 30.94 0.33
C ALA A 802 18.43 31.16 -1.12
N PHE A 803 17.98 32.23 -1.77
CA PHE A 803 18.39 32.53 -3.13
C PHE A 803 19.80 33.12 -3.25
N ALA A 804 20.27 33.89 -2.26
CA ALA A 804 21.68 34.29 -2.17
C ALA A 804 22.62 33.06 -2.09
N ARG A 805 22.26 32.07 -1.26
CA ARG A 805 22.99 30.80 -1.12
C ARG A 805 22.89 29.91 -2.36
N LEU A 806 21.73 29.87 -3.02
CA LEU A 806 21.55 29.11 -4.26
C LEU A 806 22.34 29.73 -5.43
N ARG A 807 22.44 31.07 -5.50
CA ARG A 807 23.33 31.78 -6.42
C ARG A 807 24.78 31.30 -6.28
N GLU A 808 25.31 31.22 -5.06
CA GLU A 808 26.65 30.67 -4.83
C GLU A 808 26.76 29.20 -5.31
N ALA A 809 25.78 28.35 -4.98
CA ALA A 809 25.79 26.93 -5.35
C ALA A 809 25.82 26.71 -6.88
N ILE A 810 25.14 27.57 -7.65
CA ILE A 810 25.16 27.55 -9.13
C ILE A 810 26.53 28.01 -9.66
N LEU A 811 27.10 29.09 -9.11
CA LEU A 811 28.41 29.60 -9.51
C LEU A 811 29.54 28.61 -9.21
N GLU A 812 29.47 27.93 -8.06
CA GLU A 812 30.39 26.88 -7.63
C GLU A 812 30.30 25.63 -8.55
N ALA A 813 29.07 25.25 -8.95
CA ALA A 813 28.85 24.19 -9.94
C ALA A 813 29.42 24.55 -11.33
N ARG A 814 29.16 25.77 -11.84
CA ARG A 814 29.76 26.28 -13.09
C ARG A 814 31.29 26.27 -13.03
N ALA A 815 31.89 26.67 -11.90
CA ALA A 815 33.33 26.65 -11.73
C ALA A 815 33.90 25.21 -11.76
N THR A 816 33.23 24.27 -11.10
CA THR A 816 33.64 22.86 -11.10
C THR A 816 33.54 22.23 -12.50
N ALA A 817 32.49 22.54 -13.27
CA ALA A 817 32.32 22.08 -14.64
C ALA A 817 33.41 22.57 -15.62
N LYS A 818 34.16 23.62 -15.26
CA LYS A 818 35.29 24.15 -16.05
C LYS A 818 36.66 23.54 -15.68
N ALA A 819 36.75 22.77 -14.60
CA ALA A 819 38.02 22.18 -14.19
C ALA A 819 38.42 21.05 -15.18
N PRO A 820 39.61 21.10 -15.81
CA PRO A 820 40.05 20.03 -16.68
C PRO A 820 40.21 18.73 -15.87
N ALA A 821 39.68 17.63 -16.39
CA ALA A 821 39.77 16.33 -15.75
C ALA A 821 41.24 15.90 -15.61
N VAL A 822 41.76 15.92 -14.37
CA VAL A 822 43.11 15.47 -14.06
C VAL A 822 43.19 13.96 -14.35
N PRO A 823 44.11 13.49 -15.21
CA PRO A 823 44.30 12.06 -15.43
C PRO A 823 44.70 11.37 -14.13
N VAL A 824 43.90 10.39 -13.69
CA VAL A 824 44.30 9.48 -12.61
C VAL A 824 45.28 8.48 -13.22
N VAL A 825 46.50 8.43 -12.67
CA VAL A 825 47.61 7.55 -13.06
C VAL A 825 47.57 6.26 -12.25
#